data_AF-A0A660SDN9-F1
#
_entry.id   AF-A0A660SDN9-F1
#
_cell.length_a   1.000
_cell.length_b   1.000
_cell.length_c   1.000
_cell.angle_alpha   90.00
_cell.angle_beta   90.00
_cell.angle_gamma   90.00
#
_symmetry.space_group_name_H-M   'P 1'
#
loop_
_entity.id
_entity.type
_entity.pdbx_description
1 polymer ?
#
loop_
_entity_poly.entity_id
_entity_poly.type
_entity_poly.pdbx_seq_one_letter_code
_entity_poly.pdbx_strand_id
1 'polypeptide(L)'
;MCIKKYLFILLFVLIVRSSYSQTILGKIPIPDGDVPTCAFYVPEAQKLYTANLWHTNMSVINVANHKIDATIPMPGAWMACTFVGVDKDNNRIYLGDVVGKIAVLSGDDYSLIKTLDGIVGVGFARDSVQDRNYIATSSNLVYILNGSTSAIVDSIEIGESDLSFANVNNLCFDTENNLLYIACNKERKIDIIDCSQDTLLKSITVDTLPSTLDINLTTDKVYTCCDSSVVIIDGITLNVLTTIPLEGHPTDLTVDETNNKVYVAMEDNNGLVIDGATNTVIDTIPFSSTFIRCDPSNNEIYMTIADESVMKIVSIPDYSLLETIILNYRLDDLVLDDLRNLLFVATTTGENNNILFKIDCNTDSIIDTLHVNDEAPYSLYLTYDKNLQRLYLAERSPKKLYCIDAETMTPISTHNLPDNPMHLNANPLTSKVYIPMLNSSQLLVFDGEGDSIETLVNIHAAPIDAEVNLNTNKIFVSTESWYLDVIDGTTNQVDTSIYLSSGQLLESNCVNDSTNEIYVCSFSGKDVTILDGNQNYAIVNILPFDHVMRDGVANESTNRIFVHDADNNIYIINGNTHTTEDTITIAGEETRLAVNTQTGIIYALDNGGILIIKDDAMGIKENKTINKCEIVNLFLAPNPFCKKIEIAYRIPKSIYKKFETRHLMSDISLISLRVYDLTGQLIRTLSIPEFLPLNTQPSVIWDGKDNMGSNVLEGVYFIRLSIKGYGDVIRKAVLIR
;
A
#
# COMPACT_ATOMS: atom_id res chain seq x y z
N MET A 1 -56.75 -20.42 33.41
CA MET A 1 -55.74 -21.23 34.12
C MET A 1 -54.51 -21.27 33.21
N CYS A 2 -53.41 -20.65 33.66
CA CYS A 2 -52.35 -20.09 32.81
C CYS A 2 -51.11 -20.99 32.70
N ILE A 3 -50.30 -20.61 31.72
CA ILE A 3 -49.15 -21.25 31.08
C ILE A 3 -47.81 -21.02 31.81
N LYS A 4 -46.91 -22.03 31.70
CA LYS A 4 -45.41 -22.09 31.73
C LYS A 4 -44.56 -21.27 32.74
N LYS A 5 -43.57 -21.94 33.36
CA LYS A 5 -42.18 -21.46 33.65
C LYS A 5 -41.31 -22.65 34.09
N TYR A 6 -40.29 -23.06 33.29
CA TYR A 6 -38.86 -22.70 33.34
C TYR A 6 -38.07 -23.23 34.56
N LEU A 7 -37.14 -24.16 34.31
CA LEU A 7 -35.85 -24.23 34.99
C LEU A 7 -34.83 -24.94 34.08
N PHE A 8 -33.98 -24.16 33.40
CA PHE A 8 -32.74 -24.64 32.79
C PHE A 8 -31.61 -23.93 33.54
N ILE A 9 -30.80 -24.71 34.25
CA ILE A 9 -29.55 -24.26 34.85
C ILE A 9 -28.53 -24.21 33.72
N LEU A 10 -28.23 -23.01 33.20
CA LEU A 10 -27.07 -22.82 32.32
C LEU A 10 -25.85 -22.52 33.19
N LEU A 11 -24.96 -23.51 33.29
CA LEU A 11 -23.58 -23.30 33.70
C LEU A 11 -22.91 -22.55 32.53
N PHE A 12 -22.80 -21.22 32.63
CA PHE A 12 -21.95 -20.47 31.71
C PHE A 12 -20.50 -20.72 32.12
N VAL A 13 -19.85 -21.67 31.45
CA VAL A 13 -18.39 -21.72 31.37
C VAL A 13 -17.98 -20.43 30.67
N LEU A 14 -17.32 -19.54 31.41
CA LEU A 14 -16.64 -18.39 30.84
C LEU A 14 -15.46 -18.94 30.04
N ILE A 15 -15.65 -19.14 28.73
CA ILE A 15 -14.54 -19.46 27.84
C ILE A 15 -13.73 -18.16 27.71
N VAL A 16 -12.73 -18.00 28.58
CA VAL A 16 -11.60 -17.12 28.29
C VAL A 16 -10.83 -17.81 27.18
N ARG A 17 -11.07 -17.44 25.93
CA ARG A 17 -10.09 -17.70 24.88
C ARG A 17 -9.04 -16.60 25.01
N SER A 18 -7.81 -16.97 25.38
CA SER A 18 -6.64 -16.18 25.03
C SER A 18 -6.54 -16.20 23.51
N SER A 19 -7.14 -15.21 22.85
CA SER A 19 -6.95 -15.01 21.42
C SER A 19 -5.90 -13.93 21.25
N TYR A 20 -4.77 -14.31 20.67
CA TYR A 20 -3.81 -13.38 20.11
C TYR A 20 -4.49 -12.63 18.97
N SER A 21 -4.26 -11.33 18.86
CA SER A 21 -4.64 -10.63 17.65
C SER A 21 -3.58 -9.63 17.30
N GLN A 22 -2.95 -9.85 16.17
CA GLN A 22 -2.18 -8.82 15.51
C GLN A 22 -3.13 -7.74 15.02
N THR A 23 -2.69 -6.49 15.14
CA THR A 23 -3.46 -5.36 14.61
C THR A 23 -2.62 -4.68 13.54
N ILE A 24 -3.14 -4.62 12.31
CA ILE A 24 -2.60 -3.73 11.28
C ILE A 24 -2.91 -2.30 11.74
N LEU A 25 -1.84 -1.53 12.02
CA LEU A 25 -1.97 -0.16 12.51
C LEU A 25 -2.14 0.85 11.38
N GLY A 26 -1.58 0.55 10.21
CA GLY A 26 -1.55 1.43 9.06
C GLY A 26 -0.50 1.01 8.05
N LYS A 27 -0.24 1.89 7.09
CA LYS A 27 0.76 1.71 6.04
C LYS A 27 1.52 3.01 5.86
N ILE A 28 2.84 2.94 5.81
CA ILE A 28 3.72 4.05 5.42
C ILE A 28 3.73 4.09 3.88
N PRO A 29 3.23 5.15 3.24
CA PRO A 29 3.32 5.27 1.79
C PRO A 29 4.76 5.54 1.38
N ILE A 30 5.28 4.77 0.43
CA ILE A 30 6.46 5.14 -0.36
C ILE A 30 5.90 5.66 -1.69
N PRO A 31 6.42 6.75 -2.29
CA PRO A 31 5.91 7.27 -3.56
C PRO A 31 5.74 6.13 -4.57
N ASP A 32 4.52 5.97 -5.09
CA ASP A 32 4.10 4.73 -5.74
C ASP A 32 4.64 4.54 -7.15
N GLY A 33 4.37 3.33 -7.65
CA GLY A 33 5.11 2.57 -8.62
C GLY A 33 4.40 1.98 -9.81
N ASP A 34 4.16 2.76 -10.86
CA ASP A 34 3.15 2.49 -11.86
C ASP A 34 3.60 2.81 -13.29
N VAL A 35 3.30 1.84 -14.17
CA VAL A 35 3.18 2.08 -15.61
C VAL A 35 1.87 2.86 -15.81
N PRO A 36 1.93 4.14 -16.21
CA PRO A 36 0.72 4.91 -16.30
C PRO A 36 0.07 4.65 -17.65
N THR A 37 -1.20 4.24 -17.65
CA THR A 37 -1.94 3.78 -18.86
C THR A 37 -2.85 4.82 -19.46
N CYS A 38 -3.12 5.89 -18.72
CA CYS A 38 -3.80 7.06 -19.22
C CYS A 38 -3.52 8.20 -18.28
N ALA A 39 -3.38 9.40 -18.82
CA ALA A 39 -3.33 10.63 -18.04
C ALA A 39 -4.53 11.51 -18.38
N PHE A 40 -5.19 12.08 -17.37
CA PHE A 40 -6.29 13.02 -17.53
C PHE A 40 -5.99 14.30 -16.77
N TYR A 41 -5.84 15.42 -17.48
CA TYR A 41 -5.54 16.72 -16.88
C TYR A 41 -6.82 17.51 -16.61
N VAL A 42 -6.94 18.12 -15.43
CA VAL A 42 -8.05 19.02 -15.05
C VAL A 42 -7.46 20.38 -14.66
N PRO A 43 -7.43 21.35 -15.61
CA PRO A 43 -6.77 22.63 -15.39
C PRO A 43 -7.31 23.43 -14.20
N GLU A 44 -8.63 23.46 -14.03
CA GLU A 44 -9.27 24.28 -12.98
C GLU A 44 -9.00 23.72 -11.57
N ALA A 45 -8.79 22.40 -11.48
CA ALA A 45 -8.42 21.74 -10.24
C ALA A 45 -6.91 21.72 -9.98
N GLN A 46 -6.10 22.10 -10.98
CA GLN A 46 -4.65 21.94 -10.97
C GLN A 46 -4.25 20.50 -10.61
N LYS A 47 -4.96 19.53 -11.20
CA LYS A 47 -4.76 18.10 -10.93
C LYS A 47 -4.58 17.32 -12.22
N LEU A 48 -3.64 16.39 -12.19
CA LEU A 48 -3.42 15.37 -13.21
C LEU A 48 -3.69 14.00 -12.59
N TYR A 49 -4.55 13.23 -13.23
CA TYR A 49 -4.94 11.90 -12.77
C TYR A 49 -4.31 10.86 -13.68
N THR A 50 -3.71 9.82 -13.12
CA THR A 50 -3.11 8.76 -13.92
C THR A 50 -3.47 7.36 -13.42
N ALA A 51 -3.92 6.52 -14.35
CA ALA A 51 -4.25 5.12 -14.06
C ALA A 51 -2.98 4.27 -14.02
N ASN A 52 -2.94 3.36 -13.07
CA ASN A 52 -1.75 2.57 -12.79
C ASN A 52 -2.00 1.13 -13.24
N LEU A 53 -1.34 0.65 -14.32
CA LEU A 53 -1.73 -0.59 -14.99
C LEU A 53 -1.57 -1.84 -14.12
N TRP A 54 -0.45 -1.94 -13.41
CA TRP A 54 -0.07 -3.16 -12.69
C TRP A 54 -0.53 -3.15 -11.25
N HIS A 55 -1.12 -2.04 -10.82
CA HIS A 55 -1.77 -1.89 -9.54
C HIS A 55 -3.27 -1.61 -9.72
N THR A 56 -4.04 -1.90 -8.69
CA THR A 56 -5.48 -1.65 -8.69
C THR A 56 -5.72 -0.26 -8.11
N ASN A 57 -5.10 0.80 -8.64
CA ASN A 57 -5.16 2.16 -8.09
C ASN A 57 -4.95 3.27 -9.17
N MET A 58 -5.02 4.54 -8.76
CA MET A 58 -4.78 5.72 -9.59
C MET A 58 -4.00 6.77 -8.78
N SER A 59 -3.03 7.43 -9.39
CA SER A 59 -2.29 8.54 -8.77
C SER A 59 -2.91 9.90 -9.13
N VAL A 60 -2.98 10.80 -8.15
CA VAL A 60 -3.44 12.19 -8.29
C VAL A 60 -2.26 13.11 -8.05
N ILE A 61 -1.83 13.81 -9.09
CA ILE A 61 -0.68 14.70 -9.08
C ILE A 61 -1.18 16.14 -9.05
N ASN A 62 -0.65 16.94 -8.13
CA ASN A 62 -0.88 18.36 -8.04
C ASN A 62 0.10 19.09 -8.93
N VAL A 63 -0.40 19.73 -9.98
CA VAL A 63 0.49 20.38 -10.96
C VAL A 63 1.08 21.67 -10.43
N ALA A 64 0.51 22.29 -9.39
CA ALA A 64 1.08 23.53 -8.85
C ALA A 64 2.37 23.30 -8.05
N ASN A 65 2.63 22.06 -7.61
CA ASN A 65 3.81 21.73 -6.81
C ASN A 65 4.54 20.45 -7.26
N HIS A 66 4.06 19.79 -8.32
CA HIS A 66 4.60 18.56 -8.92
C HIS A 66 4.68 17.37 -7.96
N LYS A 67 3.74 17.28 -7.01
CA LYS A 67 3.70 16.16 -6.05
C LYS A 67 2.46 15.30 -6.22
N ILE A 68 2.60 14.02 -5.90
CA ILE A 68 1.47 13.11 -5.73
C ILE A 68 0.71 13.54 -4.46
N ASP A 69 -0.49 14.08 -4.63
CA ASP A 69 -1.40 14.47 -3.55
C ASP A 69 -2.10 13.24 -2.94
N ALA A 70 -2.36 12.20 -3.75
CA ALA A 70 -3.01 10.98 -3.32
C ALA A 70 -2.79 9.79 -4.27
N THR A 71 -2.76 8.57 -3.72
CA THR A 71 -2.95 7.32 -4.47
C THR A 71 -4.29 6.71 -4.07
N ILE A 72 -5.17 6.49 -5.04
CA ILE A 72 -6.56 6.06 -4.82
C ILE A 72 -6.71 4.59 -5.23
N PRO A 73 -6.94 3.65 -4.30
CA PRO A 73 -7.17 2.26 -4.65
C PRO A 73 -8.55 2.09 -5.31
N MET A 74 -8.62 1.15 -6.24
CA MET A 74 -9.87 0.64 -6.77
C MET A 74 -10.67 -0.07 -5.67
N PRO A 75 -12.00 0.10 -5.65
CA PRO A 75 -12.83 -0.49 -4.61
C PRO A 75 -13.03 -2.00 -4.84
N GLY A 76 -12.35 -2.83 -4.05
CA GLY A 76 -12.47 -4.29 -4.05
C GLY A 76 -11.34 -4.98 -4.83
N ALA A 77 -11.45 -6.30 -5.04
CA ALA A 77 -10.46 -7.10 -5.78
C ALA A 77 -10.66 -6.99 -7.31
N TRP A 78 -10.51 -5.79 -7.86
CA TRP A 78 -10.62 -5.51 -9.30
C TRP A 78 -9.26 -5.75 -9.98
N MET A 79 -9.21 -5.85 -11.31
CA MET A 79 -7.93 -6.09 -12.02
C MET A 79 -7.53 -4.84 -12.81
N ALA A 80 -6.31 -4.33 -12.58
CA ALA A 80 -5.62 -3.28 -13.34
C ALA A 80 -6.44 -2.00 -13.63
N CYS A 81 -6.05 -0.86 -13.09
CA CYS A 81 -6.66 0.41 -13.48
C CYS A 81 -6.21 0.81 -14.89
N THR A 82 -7.15 0.96 -15.82
CA THR A 82 -6.85 1.27 -17.24
C THR A 82 -7.60 2.45 -17.81
N PHE A 83 -8.54 3.00 -17.04
CA PHE A 83 -9.42 4.06 -17.50
C PHE A 83 -9.66 5.08 -16.41
N VAL A 84 -9.48 6.35 -16.75
CA VAL A 84 -9.83 7.51 -15.93
C VAL A 84 -10.68 8.46 -16.75
N GLY A 85 -11.83 8.85 -16.20
CA GLY A 85 -12.67 9.93 -16.73
C GLY A 85 -13.04 10.91 -15.63
N VAL A 86 -13.06 12.21 -15.92
CA VAL A 86 -13.42 13.23 -14.92
C VAL A 86 -14.61 14.05 -15.41
N ASP A 87 -15.71 13.98 -14.65
CA ASP A 87 -16.81 14.94 -14.77
C ASP A 87 -16.57 16.07 -13.78
N LYS A 88 -15.90 17.11 -14.28
CA LYS A 88 -15.54 18.30 -13.51
C LYS A 88 -16.76 19.08 -12.99
N ASP A 89 -17.88 19.06 -13.71
CA ASP A 89 -19.05 19.86 -13.35
C ASP A 89 -19.83 19.24 -12.20
N ASN A 90 -19.89 17.90 -12.15
CA ASN A 90 -20.56 17.17 -11.08
C ASN A 90 -19.60 16.65 -10.00
N ASN A 91 -18.32 16.99 -10.10
CA ASN A 91 -17.26 16.57 -9.21
C ASN A 91 -17.21 15.05 -9.04
N ARG A 92 -17.06 14.33 -10.17
CA ARG A 92 -16.98 12.86 -10.23
C ARG A 92 -15.75 12.40 -10.96
N ILE A 93 -15.17 11.30 -10.48
CA ILE A 93 -14.08 10.59 -11.14
C ILE A 93 -14.57 9.18 -11.46
N TYR A 94 -14.33 8.73 -12.68
CA TYR A 94 -14.69 7.41 -13.17
C TYR A 94 -13.40 6.60 -13.34
N LEU A 95 -13.30 5.47 -12.63
CA LEU A 95 -12.13 4.60 -12.62
C LEU A 95 -12.51 3.21 -13.13
N GLY A 96 -11.93 2.80 -14.26
CA GLY A 96 -12.29 1.55 -14.94
C GLY A 96 -11.21 0.49 -14.88
N ASP A 97 -11.65 -0.74 -14.63
CA ASP A 97 -10.82 -1.95 -14.61
C ASP A 97 -10.88 -2.69 -15.97
N VAL A 98 -9.99 -3.67 -16.18
CA VAL A 98 -9.96 -4.45 -17.44
C VAL A 98 -11.05 -5.53 -17.54
N VAL A 99 -11.79 -5.79 -16.44
CA VAL A 99 -12.76 -6.88 -16.32
C VAL A 99 -14.20 -6.38 -16.49
N GLY A 100 -14.38 -5.07 -16.68
CA GLY A 100 -15.65 -4.45 -17.02
C GLY A 100 -16.34 -3.82 -15.83
N LYS A 101 -15.60 -3.18 -14.94
CA LYS A 101 -16.17 -2.38 -13.85
C LYS A 101 -15.65 -0.96 -13.89
N ILE A 102 -16.54 -0.01 -13.64
CA ILE A 102 -16.19 1.40 -13.45
C ILE A 102 -16.67 1.85 -12.08
N ALA A 103 -15.73 2.28 -11.22
CA ALA A 103 -16.02 2.96 -9.97
C ALA A 103 -16.26 4.44 -10.23
N VAL A 104 -17.39 4.95 -9.73
CA VAL A 104 -17.68 6.38 -9.70
C VAL A 104 -17.35 6.89 -8.31
N LEU A 105 -16.36 7.78 -8.24
CA LEU A 105 -15.87 8.38 -7.01
C LEU A 105 -16.27 9.84 -6.90
N SER A 106 -16.37 10.31 -5.67
CA SER A 106 -16.46 11.74 -5.33
C SER A 106 -15.12 12.43 -5.65
N GLY A 107 -15.13 13.57 -6.34
CA GLY A 107 -13.89 14.32 -6.60
C GLY A 107 -13.34 15.07 -5.38
N ASP A 108 -14.13 15.20 -4.31
CA ASP A 108 -13.71 15.88 -3.07
C ASP A 108 -12.84 14.98 -2.18
N ASP A 109 -13.29 13.74 -1.97
CA ASP A 109 -12.73 12.82 -0.96
C ASP A 109 -12.48 11.40 -1.51
N TYR A 110 -12.65 11.20 -2.82
CA TYR A 110 -12.46 9.93 -3.53
C TYR A 110 -13.30 8.78 -2.99
N SER A 111 -14.35 9.09 -2.22
CA SER A 111 -15.26 8.07 -1.69
C SER A 111 -16.07 7.44 -2.83
N LEU A 112 -16.27 6.12 -2.75
CA LEU A 112 -17.09 5.39 -3.72
C LEU A 112 -18.54 5.83 -3.64
N ILE A 113 -19.05 6.36 -4.74
CA ILE A 113 -20.47 6.73 -4.90
C ILE A 113 -21.25 5.52 -5.42
N LYS A 114 -20.75 4.88 -6.49
CA LYS A 114 -21.35 3.68 -7.07
C LYS A 114 -20.38 2.94 -7.99
N THR A 115 -20.74 1.71 -8.34
CA THR A 115 -20.07 0.90 -9.36
C THR A 115 -21.00 0.72 -10.55
N LEU A 116 -20.43 0.74 -11.76
CA LEU A 116 -21.06 0.36 -13.02
C LEU A 116 -20.43 -0.96 -13.46
N ASP A 117 -21.23 -2.02 -13.57
CA ASP A 117 -20.77 -3.35 -13.97
C ASP A 117 -21.03 -3.61 -15.46
N GLY A 118 -20.18 -4.42 -16.08
CA GLY A 118 -20.25 -4.79 -17.50
C GLY A 118 -19.69 -3.77 -18.48
N ILE A 119 -18.91 -2.78 -18.01
CA ILE A 119 -18.36 -1.69 -18.83
C ILE A 119 -16.83 -1.70 -18.74
N VAL A 120 -16.17 -2.03 -19.85
CA VAL A 120 -14.72 -1.84 -20.00
C VAL A 120 -14.53 -0.52 -20.74
N GLY A 121 -14.27 0.56 -20.00
CA GLY A 121 -14.07 1.90 -20.54
C GLY A 121 -12.73 2.04 -21.25
N VAL A 122 -12.70 2.77 -22.37
CA VAL A 122 -11.48 3.08 -23.13
C VAL A 122 -11.34 4.59 -23.41
N GLY A 123 -12.43 5.35 -23.39
CA GLY A 123 -12.42 6.80 -23.57
C GLY A 123 -13.59 7.48 -22.86
N PHE A 124 -13.40 8.71 -22.41
CA PHE A 124 -14.37 9.48 -21.62
C PHE A 124 -14.53 10.90 -22.16
N ALA A 125 -15.78 11.37 -22.26
CA ALA A 125 -16.08 12.75 -22.59
C ALA A 125 -17.20 13.31 -21.73
N ARG A 126 -17.10 14.60 -21.46
CA ARG A 126 -18.08 15.38 -20.69
C ARG A 126 -18.81 16.36 -21.61
N ASP A 127 -20.13 16.28 -21.62
CA ASP A 127 -21.01 17.30 -22.22
C ASP A 127 -21.68 18.15 -21.15
N SER A 128 -21.03 19.27 -20.83
CA SER A 128 -21.51 20.25 -19.86
C SER A 128 -22.85 20.88 -20.22
N VAL A 129 -23.23 20.90 -21.50
CA VAL A 129 -24.45 21.58 -21.98
C VAL A 129 -25.69 20.73 -21.68
N GLN A 130 -25.64 19.43 -21.97
CA GLN A 130 -26.76 18.52 -21.73
C GLN A 130 -26.70 17.78 -20.39
N ASP A 131 -25.67 18.04 -19.58
CA ASP A 131 -25.35 17.28 -18.37
C ASP A 131 -25.24 15.76 -18.62
N ARG A 132 -24.43 15.37 -19.61
CA ARG A 132 -24.15 13.98 -19.97
C ARG A 132 -22.66 13.64 -19.92
N ASN A 133 -22.37 12.36 -19.64
CA ASN A 133 -21.04 11.77 -19.78
C ASN A 133 -21.11 10.65 -20.82
N TYR A 134 -20.10 10.54 -21.66
CA TYR A 134 -19.97 9.49 -22.66
C TYR A 134 -18.79 8.60 -22.32
N ILE A 135 -19.02 7.29 -22.30
CA ILE A 135 -17.97 6.29 -22.08
C ILE A 135 -17.92 5.38 -23.30
N ALA A 136 -16.87 5.50 -24.11
CA ALA A 136 -16.56 4.53 -25.14
C ALA A 136 -16.05 3.24 -24.49
N THR A 137 -16.41 2.11 -25.09
CA THR A 137 -16.06 0.78 -24.58
C THR A 137 -15.41 -0.09 -25.64
N SER A 138 -14.67 -1.10 -25.17
CA SER A 138 -14.13 -2.15 -26.04
C SER A 138 -15.20 -3.01 -26.71
N SER A 139 -16.45 -2.95 -26.25
CA SER A 139 -17.60 -3.70 -26.79
C SER A 139 -18.39 -2.92 -27.85
N ASN A 140 -17.78 -1.96 -28.55
CA ASN A 140 -18.43 -1.23 -29.65
C ASN A 140 -19.67 -0.41 -29.23
N LEU A 141 -19.70 0.01 -27.96
CA LEU A 141 -20.76 0.85 -27.42
C LEU A 141 -20.19 2.13 -26.84
N VAL A 142 -20.92 3.22 -27.03
CA VAL A 142 -20.80 4.44 -26.23
C VAL A 142 -21.95 4.47 -25.25
N TYR A 143 -21.67 4.32 -23.96
CA TYR A 143 -22.68 4.52 -22.93
C TYR A 143 -22.88 6.01 -22.67
N ILE A 144 -24.15 6.43 -22.65
CA ILE A 144 -24.57 7.78 -22.26
C ILE A 144 -25.01 7.73 -20.81
N LEU A 145 -24.34 8.50 -19.96
CA LEU A 145 -24.66 8.61 -18.55
C LEU A 145 -25.22 10.01 -18.27
N ASN A 146 -26.20 10.09 -17.38
CA ASN A 146 -26.60 11.36 -16.80
C ASN A 146 -25.47 11.88 -15.89
N GLY A 147 -25.01 13.11 -16.09
CA GLY A 147 -23.88 13.71 -15.38
C GLY A 147 -24.11 13.76 -13.88
N SER A 148 -25.23 14.35 -13.46
CA SER A 148 -25.59 14.51 -12.05
C SER A 148 -25.68 13.19 -11.26
N THR A 149 -26.16 12.11 -11.88
CA THR A 149 -26.48 10.84 -11.19
C THR A 149 -25.55 9.68 -11.53
N SER A 150 -24.71 9.84 -12.56
CA SER A 150 -23.89 8.77 -13.14
C SER A 150 -24.70 7.50 -13.47
N ALA A 151 -25.98 7.67 -13.79
CA ALA A 151 -26.86 6.59 -14.23
C ALA A 151 -26.76 6.45 -15.75
N ILE A 152 -26.62 5.22 -16.25
CA ILE A 152 -26.71 4.93 -17.68
C ILE A 152 -28.12 5.25 -18.14
N VAL A 153 -28.24 6.12 -19.13
CA VAL A 153 -29.51 6.57 -19.71
C VAL A 153 -29.75 5.86 -21.03
N ASP A 154 -28.70 5.69 -21.84
CA ASP A 154 -28.77 5.07 -23.15
C ASP A 154 -27.40 4.53 -23.60
N SER A 155 -27.35 3.90 -24.76
CA SER A 155 -26.12 3.49 -25.42
C SER A 155 -26.22 3.61 -26.93
N ILE A 156 -25.13 4.02 -27.58
CA ILE A 156 -25.03 4.12 -29.04
C ILE A 156 -24.07 3.03 -29.54
N GLU A 157 -24.52 2.24 -30.51
CA GLU A 157 -23.65 1.29 -31.23
C GLU A 157 -22.73 2.05 -32.19
N ILE A 158 -21.44 1.72 -32.12
CA ILE A 158 -20.37 2.29 -32.95
C ILE A 158 -19.56 1.16 -33.57
N GLY A 159 -18.95 1.41 -34.73
CA GLY A 159 -18.24 0.34 -35.44
C GLY A 159 -19.14 -0.80 -35.97
N GLU A 160 -18.50 -1.89 -36.38
CA GLU A 160 -19.12 -3.13 -36.88
C GLU A 160 -19.10 -4.22 -35.78
N SER A 161 -20.22 -4.93 -35.64
CA SER A 161 -20.49 -5.87 -34.53
C SER A 161 -19.76 -7.22 -34.60
N ASP A 162 -19.06 -7.54 -35.69
CA ASP A 162 -18.51 -8.87 -35.98
C ASP A 162 -17.02 -9.07 -35.59
N LEU A 163 -16.41 -8.16 -34.82
CA LEU A 163 -14.98 -8.26 -34.43
C LEU A 163 -14.78 -8.69 -32.97
N SER A 164 -13.91 -9.68 -32.76
CA SER A 164 -13.73 -10.40 -31.49
C SER A 164 -12.87 -9.70 -30.42
N PHE A 165 -12.44 -8.44 -30.62
CA PHE A 165 -11.68 -7.68 -29.62
C PHE A 165 -11.85 -6.16 -29.84
N ALA A 166 -11.60 -5.37 -28.78
CA ALA A 166 -11.70 -3.89 -28.72
C ALA A 166 -11.32 -3.18 -30.03
N ASN A 167 -12.25 -2.37 -30.53
CA ASN A 167 -12.11 -1.62 -31.78
C ASN A 167 -11.94 -0.11 -31.53
N VAL A 168 -12.40 0.36 -30.37
CA VAL A 168 -12.43 1.78 -30.02
C VAL A 168 -11.28 2.06 -29.07
N ASN A 169 -10.50 3.10 -29.36
CA ASN A 169 -9.33 3.43 -28.54
C ASN A 169 -9.53 4.71 -27.72
N ASN A 170 -10.16 5.74 -28.28
CA ASN A 170 -10.41 7.01 -27.57
C ASN A 170 -11.58 7.78 -28.19
N LEU A 171 -12.01 8.86 -27.54
CA LEU A 171 -13.01 9.80 -28.04
C LEU A 171 -12.67 11.25 -27.62
N CYS A 172 -13.18 12.23 -28.35
CA CYS A 172 -13.14 13.64 -27.96
C CYS A 172 -14.49 14.32 -28.28
N PHE A 173 -14.85 15.35 -27.50
CA PHE A 173 -16.15 16.01 -27.61
C PHE A 173 -16.02 17.47 -28.01
N ASP A 174 -16.70 17.82 -29.09
CA ASP A 174 -16.89 19.19 -29.53
C ASP A 174 -18.09 19.80 -28.79
N THR A 175 -17.77 20.61 -27.78
CA THR A 175 -18.78 21.27 -26.95
C THR A 175 -19.56 22.38 -27.68
N GLU A 176 -19.03 22.92 -28.77
CA GLU A 176 -19.67 24.02 -29.51
C GLU A 176 -20.69 23.50 -30.52
N ASN A 177 -20.34 22.41 -31.22
CA ASN A 177 -21.20 21.80 -32.24
C ASN A 177 -21.97 20.56 -31.74
N ASN A 178 -21.74 20.14 -30.49
CA ASN A 178 -22.36 18.98 -29.86
C ASN A 178 -22.10 17.67 -30.62
N LEU A 179 -20.84 17.50 -31.05
CA LEU A 179 -20.39 16.33 -31.81
C LEU A 179 -19.38 15.52 -31.00
N LEU A 180 -19.54 14.21 -30.99
CA LEU A 180 -18.58 13.29 -30.37
C LEU A 180 -17.83 12.53 -31.47
N TYR A 181 -16.51 12.63 -31.46
CA TYR A 181 -15.61 11.96 -32.40
C TYR A 181 -15.00 10.74 -31.73
N ILE A 182 -14.95 9.61 -32.43
CA ILE A 182 -14.56 8.33 -31.85
C ILE A 182 -13.59 7.60 -32.78
N ALA A 183 -12.44 7.20 -32.24
CA ALA A 183 -11.41 6.50 -32.99
C ALA A 183 -11.72 5.00 -33.02
N CYS A 184 -12.16 4.52 -34.18
CA CYS A 184 -12.42 3.10 -34.45
C CYS A 184 -11.20 2.51 -35.17
N ASN A 185 -10.23 2.04 -34.37
CA ASN A 185 -8.91 1.58 -34.77
C ASN A 185 -8.95 0.54 -35.90
N LYS A 186 -9.65 -0.59 -35.69
CA LYS A 186 -9.59 -1.74 -36.61
C LYS A 186 -10.36 -1.52 -37.89
N GLU A 187 -11.37 -0.67 -37.84
CA GLU A 187 -12.13 -0.25 -39.01
C GLU A 187 -11.47 0.89 -39.78
N ARG A 188 -10.37 1.46 -39.24
CA ARG A 188 -9.64 2.58 -39.84
C ARG A 188 -10.59 3.74 -40.16
N LYS A 189 -11.41 4.10 -39.18
CA LYS A 189 -12.38 5.18 -39.33
C LYS A 189 -12.54 5.99 -38.04
N ILE A 190 -13.05 7.20 -38.20
CA ILE A 190 -13.55 8.05 -37.12
C ILE A 190 -15.07 8.12 -37.23
N ASP A 191 -15.77 7.62 -36.21
CA ASP A 191 -17.23 7.76 -36.10
C ASP A 191 -17.58 9.08 -35.44
N ILE A 192 -18.59 9.77 -35.96
CA ILE A 192 -19.06 11.08 -35.49
C ILE A 192 -20.51 10.94 -35.08
N ILE A 193 -20.79 11.24 -33.82
CA ILE A 193 -22.12 11.17 -33.23
C ILE A 193 -22.66 12.58 -33.05
N ASP A 194 -23.90 12.80 -33.50
CA ASP A 194 -24.68 13.98 -33.14
C ASP A 194 -25.31 13.75 -31.77
N CYS A 195 -24.75 14.40 -30.74
CA CYS A 195 -25.20 14.26 -29.36
C CYS A 195 -26.52 14.99 -29.08
N SER A 196 -27.06 15.76 -30.05
CA SER A 196 -28.40 16.34 -29.91
C SER A 196 -29.49 15.32 -30.23
N GLN A 197 -29.15 14.32 -31.02
CA GLN A 197 -30.05 13.24 -31.44
C GLN A 197 -29.65 11.87 -30.90
N ASP A 198 -28.48 11.74 -30.29
CA ASP A 198 -27.91 10.47 -29.83
C ASP A 198 -27.77 9.45 -30.98
N THR A 199 -27.34 9.90 -32.15
CA THR A 199 -27.22 9.05 -33.36
C THR A 199 -25.90 9.23 -34.09
N LEU A 200 -25.44 8.16 -34.75
CA LEU A 200 -24.29 8.21 -35.65
C LEU A 200 -24.61 9.11 -36.84
N LEU A 201 -23.89 10.24 -36.94
CA LEU A 201 -24.04 11.24 -37.99
C LEU A 201 -23.26 10.86 -39.25
N LYS A 202 -21.98 10.50 -39.08
CA LYS A 202 -21.05 10.24 -40.19
C LYS A 202 -19.88 9.36 -39.73
N SER A 203 -19.32 8.59 -40.66
CA SER A 203 -18.04 7.91 -40.49
C SER A 203 -17.03 8.44 -41.50
N ILE A 204 -15.81 8.78 -41.05
CA ILE A 204 -14.71 9.22 -41.90
C ILE A 204 -13.67 8.11 -41.97
N THR A 205 -13.40 7.58 -43.16
CA THR A 205 -12.30 6.61 -43.36
C THR A 205 -10.94 7.31 -43.28
N VAL A 206 -9.99 6.69 -42.58
CA VAL A 206 -8.59 7.11 -42.48
C VAL A 206 -7.67 6.01 -43.03
N ASP A 207 -6.48 6.40 -43.49
CA ASP A 207 -5.57 5.50 -44.21
C ASP A 207 -4.74 4.58 -43.29
N THR A 208 -4.89 4.68 -41.97
CA THR A 208 -4.13 3.94 -40.96
C THR A 208 -5.00 3.66 -39.73
N LEU A 209 -4.48 2.95 -38.73
CA LEU A 209 -5.21 2.60 -37.51
C LEU A 209 -5.26 3.81 -36.55
N PRO A 210 -6.39 4.49 -36.33
CA PRO A 210 -6.46 5.61 -35.40
C PRO A 210 -6.37 5.12 -33.94
N SER A 211 -5.67 5.88 -33.09
CA SER A 211 -5.47 5.54 -31.67
C SER A 211 -6.08 6.56 -30.71
N THR A 212 -5.67 7.82 -30.79
CA THR A 212 -6.17 8.89 -29.90
C THR A 212 -6.78 10.04 -30.70
N LEU A 213 -7.53 10.90 -30.02
CA LEU A 213 -8.21 12.06 -30.59
C LEU A 213 -8.13 13.24 -29.63
N ASP A 214 -7.88 14.43 -30.15
CA ASP A 214 -8.08 15.69 -29.43
C ASP A 214 -8.52 16.79 -30.40
N ILE A 215 -9.18 17.82 -29.89
CA ILE A 215 -9.83 18.86 -30.68
C ILE A 215 -9.34 20.25 -30.28
N ASN A 216 -9.11 21.08 -31.29
CA ASN A 216 -8.97 22.51 -31.13
C ASN A 216 -10.31 23.17 -31.46
N LEU A 217 -11.10 23.50 -30.44
CA LEU A 217 -12.42 24.14 -30.55
C LEU A 217 -12.30 25.52 -31.20
N THR A 218 -11.20 26.25 -30.94
CA THR A 218 -10.99 27.60 -31.51
C THR A 218 -10.82 27.58 -33.04
N THR A 219 -10.33 26.47 -33.61
CA THR A 219 -10.08 26.33 -35.05
C THR A 219 -10.95 25.29 -35.73
N ASP A 220 -11.87 24.66 -35.00
CA ASP A 220 -12.68 23.51 -35.45
C ASP A 220 -11.82 22.41 -36.10
N LYS A 221 -10.68 22.05 -35.50
CA LYS A 221 -9.80 20.99 -36.03
C LYS A 221 -9.69 19.84 -35.06
N VAL A 222 -9.97 18.63 -35.54
CA VAL A 222 -9.77 17.38 -34.79
C VAL A 222 -8.49 16.73 -35.28
N TYR A 223 -7.62 16.35 -34.35
CA TYR A 223 -6.36 15.68 -34.61
C TYR A 223 -6.45 14.24 -34.10
N THR A 224 -5.98 13.28 -34.90
CA THR A 224 -5.88 11.89 -34.47
C THR A 224 -4.50 11.32 -34.75
N CYS A 225 -3.91 10.67 -33.74
CA CYS A 225 -2.75 9.81 -33.98
C CYS A 225 -3.21 8.55 -34.70
N CYS A 226 -2.39 8.10 -35.62
CA CYS A 226 -2.49 6.78 -36.22
C CYS A 226 -1.11 6.14 -36.28
N ASP A 227 -1.04 4.83 -36.48
CA ASP A 227 0.17 3.98 -36.45
C ASP A 227 1.50 4.62 -36.92
N SER A 228 1.50 5.43 -37.99
CA SER A 228 2.68 6.17 -38.46
C SER A 228 2.38 7.59 -38.98
N SER A 229 1.32 8.24 -38.48
CA SER A 229 0.89 9.56 -38.96
C SER A 229 -0.03 10.30 -38.00
N VAL A 230 -0.19 11.60 -38.19
CA VAL A 230 -1.30 12.38 -37.59
C VAL A 230 -2.27 12.79 -38.69
N VAL A 231 -3.56 12.46 -38.54
CA VAL A 231 -4.62 12.89 -39.47
C VAL A 231 -5.37 14.06 -38.86
N ILE A 232 -5.64 15.08 -39.67
CA ILE A 232 -6.37 16.29 -39.27
C ILE A 232 -7.70 16.32 -40.01
N ILE A 233 -8.78 16.49 -39.24
CA ILE A 233 -10.16 16.53 -39.72
C ILE A 233 -10.72 17.94 -39.48
N ASP A 234 -11.43 18.46 -40.47
CA ASP A 234 -12.21 19.68 -40.38
C ASP A 234 -13.51 19.42 -39.60
N GLY A 235 -13.68 20.05 -38.45
CA GLY A 235 -14.86 19.95 -37.60
C GLY A 235 -16.12 20.57 -38.20
N ILE A 236 -15.99 21.46 -39.21
CA ILE A 236 -17.12 22.08 -39.90
C ILE A 236 -17.56 21.19 -41.08
N THR A 237 -16.62 20.81 -41.95
CA THR A 237 -16.96 20.03 -43.16
C THR A 237 -17.00 18.51 -42.92
N LEU A 238 -16.50 18.07 -41.77
CA LEU A 238 -16.37 16.67 -41.36
C LEU A 238 -15.60 15.84 -42.38
N ASN A 239 -14.50 16.38 -42.92
CA ASN A 239 -13.64 15.69 -43.89
C ASN A 239 -12.18 15.78 -43.46
N VAL A 240 -11.36 14.83 -43.93
CA VAL A 240 -9.90 14.90 -43.75
C VAL A 240 -9.36 16.14 -44.47
N LEU A 241 -8.67 17.01 -43.73
CA LEU A 241 -7.94 18.15 -44.26
C LEU A 241 -6.58 17.73 -44.82
N THR A 242 -5.83 16.98 -44.02
CA THR A 242 -4.48 16.52 -44.39
C THR A 242 -4.05 15.36 -43.49
N THR A 243 -3.01 14.65 -43.92
CA THR A 243 -2.32 13.59 -43.18
C THR A 243 -0.84 13.93 -43.12
N ILE A 244 -0.28 13.98 -41.92
CA ILE A 244 1.13 14.25 -41.68
C ILE A 244 1.83 12.89 -41.47
N PRO A 245 2.65 12.42 -42.41
CA PRO A 245 3.43 11.20 -42.23
C PRO A 245 4.53 11.43 -41.19
N LEU A 246 4.74 10.47 -40.29
CA LEU A 246 5.74 10.51 -39.23
C LEU A 246 6.71 9.33 -39.31
N GLU A 247 7.90 9.50 -38.75
CA GLU A 247 8.87 8.41 -38.54
C GLU A 247 8.79 7.94 -37.08
N GLY A 248 8.19 6.75 -36.87
CA GLY A 248 7.98 6.13 -35.55
C GLY A 248 6.50 5.90 -35.24
N HIS A 249 6.22 5.54 -33.99
CA HIS A 249 4.89 5.18 -33.50
C HIS A 249 4.31 6.25 -32.58
N PRO A 250 3.40 7.11 -33.08
CA PRO A 250 2.71 8.08 -32.23
C PRO A 250 1.61 7.39 -31.41
N THR A 251 1.67 7.53 -30.09
CA THR A 251 0.77 6.84 -29.17
C THR A 251 -0.35 7.73 -28.66
N ASP A 252 -0.05 9.01 -28.42
CA ASP A 252 -0.99 9.99 -27.88
C ASP A 252 -0.72 11.40 -28.42
N LEU A 253 -1.68 12.33 -28.27
CA LEU A 253 -1.51 13.74 -28.59
C LEU A 253 -2.35 14.63 -27.68
N THR A 254 -2.00 15.91 -27.62
CA THR A 254 -2.77 16.93 -26.89
C THR A 254 -2.68 18.27 -27.61
N VAL A 255 -3.78 19.01 -27.60
CA VAL A 255 -3.94 20.32 -28.25
C VAL A 255 -3.76 21.45 -27.24
N ASP A 256 -2.85 22.37 -27.54
CA ASP A 256 -2.74 23.67 -26.89
C ASP A 256 -3.52 24.69 -27.72
N GLU A 257 -4.78 24.91 -27.34
CA GLU A 257 -5.65 25.86 -28.02
C GLU A 257 -5.16 27.31 -27.91
N THR A 258 -4.50 27.65 -26.80
CA THR A 258 -4.05 29.02 -26.50
C THR A 258 -2.96 29.44 -27.46
N ASN A 259 -2.00 28.55 -27.74
CA ASN A 259 -0.90 28.80 -28.64
C ASN A 259 -1.09 28.19 -30.04
N ASN A 260 -2.23 27.54 -30.27
CA ASN A 260 -2.57 26.82 -31.51
C ASN A 260 -1.48 25.83 -31.93
N LYS A 261 -1.04 24.99 -30.98
CA LYS A 261 -0.04 23.93 -31.18
C LYS A 261 -0.64 22.58 -30.82
N VAL A 262 -0.06 21.51 -31.37
CA VAL A 262 -0.37 20.13 -31.00
C VAL A 262 0.93 19.42 -30.63
N TYR A 263 0.94 18.78 -29.46
CA TYR A 263 2.08 17.99 -28.99
C TYR A 263 1.77 16.52 -29.16
N VAL A 264 2.71 15.76 -29.71
CA VAL A 264 2.54 14.35 -30.05
C VAL A 264 3.53 13.51 -29.26
N ALA A 265 3.01 12.52 -28.54
CA ALA A 265 3.77 11.49 -27.86
C ALA A 265 4.26 10.45 -28.87
N MET A 266 5.54 10.08 -28.78
CA MET A 266 6.18 9.08 -29.62
C MET A 266 6.83 8.03 -28.73
N GLU A 267 6.51 6.74 -28.91
CA GLU A 267 7.06 5.66 -28.09
C GLU A 267 8.54 5.39 -28.42
N ASP A 268 8.84 5.31 -29.72
CA ASP A 268 10.17 4.91 -30.21
C ASP A 268 11.02 6.10 -30.72
N ASN A 269 10.61 7.34 -30.45
CA ASN A 269 11.27 8.54 -30.95
C ASN A 269 11.02 9.76 -30.03
N ASN A 270 11.67 10.88 -30.32
CA ASN A 270 11.37 12.17 -29.69
C ASN A 270 9.93 12.61 -29.97
N GLY A 271 9.25 13.16 -28.96
CA GLY A 271 7.96 13.81 -29.13
C GLY A 271 8.01 14.92 -30.18
N LEU A 272 6.85 15.25 -30.78
CA LEU A 272 6.78 16.20 -31.89
C LEU A 272 5.87 17.38 -31.58
N VAL A 273 6.17 18.53 -32.18
CA VAL A 273 5.35 19.75 -32.10
C VAL A 273 4.81 20.07 -33.49
N ILE A 274 3.49 20.12 -33.62
CA ILE A 274 2.79 20.50 -34.84
C ILE A 274 2.21 21.90 -34.66
N ASP A 275 2.43 22.77 -35.64
CA ASP A 275 1.80 24.07 -35.72
C ASP A 275 0.36 23.93 -36.25
N GLY A 276 -0.62 24.32 -35.44
CA GLY A 276 -2.03 24.17 -35.76
C GLY A 276 -2.54 25.13 -36.84
N ALA A 277 -1.77 26.15 -37.24
CA ALA A 277 -2.15 27.03 -38.34
C ALA A 277 -1.78 26.42 -39.70
N THR A 278 -0.57 25.88 -39.80
CA THR A 278 0.02 25.32 -41.02
C THR A 278 -0.18 23.82 -41.16
N ASN A 279 -0.51 23.11 -40.07
CA ASN A 279 -0.58 21.65 -39.98
C ASN A 279 0.77 21.00 -40.38
N THR A 280 1.88 21.51 -39.87
CA THR A 280 3.23 20.98 -40.14
C THR A 280 4.01 20.77 -38.85
N VAL A 281 4.93 19.79 -38.83
CA VAL A 281 5.87 19.59 -37.73
C VAL A 281 6.87 20.74 -37.73
N ILE A 282 6.99 21.45 -36.61
CA ILE A 282 7.85 22.62 -36.46
C ILE A 282 8.98 22.43 -35.45
N ASP A 283 8.87 21.45 -34.54
CA ASP A 283 9.88 21.19 -33.51
C ASP A 283 9.78 19.76 -32.96
N THR A 284 10.75 19.40 -32.12
CA THR A 284 10.82 18.11 -31.41
C THR A 284 11.01 18.33 -29.92
N ILE A 285 10.35 17.50 -29.11
CA ILE A 285 10.54 17.41 -27.66
C ILE A 285 11.53 16.27 -27.40
N PRO A 286 12.65 16.49 -26.70
CA PRO A 286 13.77 15.55 -26.63
C PRO A 286 13.55 14.35 -25.68
N PHE A 287 12.32 13.83 -25.64
CA PHE A 287 11.90 12.68 -24.82
C PHE A 287 10.90 11.84 -25.62
N SER A 288 11.04 10.52 -25.54
CA SER A 288 9.94 9.59 -25.88
C SER A 288 8.90 9.61 -24.76
N SER A 289 7.68 9.19 -25.09
CA SER A 289 6.57 9.11 -24.14
C SER A 289 5.43 8.29 -24.70
N THR A 290 4.69 7.64 -23.82
CA THR A 290 3.45 6.93 -24.14
C THR A 290 2.23 7.87 -24.11
N PHE A 291 2.17 8.79 -23.16
CA PHE A 291 1.08 9.77 -23.03
C PHE A 291 1.61 11.20 -22.85
N ILE A 292 0.85 12.18 -23.34
CA ILE A 292 1.22 13.59 -23.28
C ILE A 292 0.02 14.47 -22.96
N ARG A 293 0.17 15.40 -22.02
CA ARG A 293 -0.83 16.45 -21.70
C ARG A 293 -0.14 17.79 -21.60
N CYS A 294 -0.78 18.87 -22.05
CA CYS A 294 -0.24 20.22 -21.92
C CYS A 294 -1.04 21.08 -20.95
N ASP A 295 -0.34 21.93 -20.22
CA ASP A 295 -0.88 23.06 -19.48
C ASP A 295 -0.24 24.36 -20.00
N PRO A 296 -0.86 25.02 -21.00
CA PRO A 296 -0.34 26.28 -21.52
C PRO A 296 -0.41 27.42 -20.52
N SER A 297 -1.23 27.33 -19.47
CA SER A 297 -1.32 28.39 -18.44
C SER A 297 -0.09 28.41 -17.54
N ASN A 298 0.46 27.23 -17.23
CA ASN A 298 1.71 27.06 -16.48
C ASN A 298 2.94 26.93 -17.38
N ASN A 299 2.77 26.88 -18.71
CA ASN A 299 3.83 26.63 -19.70
C ASN A 299 4.49 25.25 -19.55
N GLU A 300 3.70 24.22 -19.28
CA GLU A 300 4.19 22.87 -18.96
C GLU A 300 3.59 21.80 -19.86
N ILE A 301 4.35 20.75 -20.11
CA ILE A 301 3.94 19.50 -20.76
C ILE A 301 4.25 18.37 -19.79
N TYR A 302 3.27 17.52 -19.54
CA TYR A 302 3.40 16.30 -18.74
C TYR A 302 3.52 15.11 -19.68
N MET A 303 4.67 14.46 -19.68
CA MET A 303 4.99 13.32 -20.52
C MET A 303 5.16 12.07 -19.65
N THR A 304 4.30 11.09 -19.88
CA THR A 304 4.41 9.78 -19.23
C THR A 304 5.29 8.87 -20.06
N ILE A 305 6.25 8.22 -19.41
CA ILE A 305 7.13 7.26 -20.06
C ILE A 305 6.95 5.91 -19.37
N ALA A 306 6.28 5.00 -20.06
CA ALA A 306 5.75 3.76 -19.49
C ALA A 306 6.85 2.76 -19.09
N ASP A 307 7.91 2.66 -19.89
CA ASP A 307 9.11 1.86 -19.61
C ASP A 307 9.91 2.42 -18.42
N GLU A 308 10.09 3.74 -18.34
CA GLU A 308 10.78 4.35 -17.21
C GLU A 308 9.94 4.38 -15.93
N SER A 309 8.61 4.24 -16.04
CA SER A 309 7.65 4.49 -14.94
C SER A 309 7.85 5.87 -14.32
N VAL A 310 7.96 6.91 -15.17
CA VAL A 310 8.10 8.31 -14.73
C VAL A 310 7.15 9.23 -15.46
N MET A 311 6.96 10.41 -14.89
CA MET A 311 6.41 11.56 -15.59
C MET A 311 7.45 12.67 -15.67
N LYS A 312 7.84 13.03 -16.89
CA LYS A 312 8.69 14.19 -17.15
C LYS A 312 7.80 15.41 -17.35
N ILE A 313 8.14 16.48 -16.64
CA ILE A 313 7.53 17.81 -16.78
C ILE A 313 8.47 18.63 -17.62
N VAL A 314 7.98 19.14 -18.74
CA VAL A 314 8.78 19.81 -19.77
C VAL A 314 8.24 21.21 -20.01
N SER A 315 9.14 22.17 -20.13
CA SER A 315 8.82 23.57 -20.43
C SER A 315 8.29 23.73 -21.86
N ILE A 316 7.13 24.36 -22.04
CA ILE A 316 6.59 24.68 -23.38
C ILE A 316 7.48 25.65 -24.19
N PRO A 317 8.08 26.71 -23.60
CA PRO A 317 8.88 27.68 -24.35
C PRO A 317 10.11 27.11 -25.07
N ASP A 318 10.78 26.12 -24.46
CA ASP A 318 12.08 25.63 -24.93
C ASP A 318 12.26 24.10 -24.86
N TYR A 319 11.21 23.37 -24.48
CA TYR A 319 11.19 21.90 -24.38
C TYR A 319 12.27 21.33 -23.45
N SER A 320 12.75 22.13 -22.51
CA SER A 320 13.69 21.70 -21.48
C SER A 320 12.99 20.93 -20.36
N LEU A 321 13.66 19.93 -19.80
CA LEU A 321 13.18 19.19 -18.64
C LEU A 321 13.13 20.12 -17.41
N LEU A 322 11.96 20.28 -16.83
CA LEU A 322 11.75 21.00 -15.58
C LEU A 322 11.91 20.07 -14.39
N GLU A 323 11.25 18.91 -14.44
CA GLU A 323 11.19 17.97 -13.33
C GLU A 323 10.91 16.55 -13.83
N THR A 324 11.33 15.55 -13.06
CA THR A 324 10.92 14.15 -13.26
C THR A 324 10.25 13.68 -11.99
N ILE A 325 8.95 13.41 -12.08
CA ILE A 325 8.20 12.72 -11.03
C ILE A 325 8.44 11.24 -11.26
N ILE A 326 9.19 10.61 -10.35
CA ILE A 326 9.31 9.16 -10.34
C ILE A 326 7.96 8.60 -9.93
N LEU A 327 7.40 7.83 -10.85
CA LEU A 327 6.17 7.10 -10.62
C LEU A 327 6.48 5.65 -10.27
N ASN A 328 7.72 5.19 -9.94
CA ASN A 328 8.00 3.85 -9.34
C ASN A 328 9.28 3.59 -8.53
N TYR A 329 9.08 2.82 -7.45
CA TYR A 329 10.07 2.11 -6.63
C TYR A 329 9.63 0.66 -6.36
N ARG A 330 10.41 -0.33 -6.82
CA ARG A 330 10.42 -1.68 -6.22
C ARG A 330 11.12 -1.57 -4.87
N LEU A 331 10.49 -2.09 -3.82
CA LEU A 331 11.10 -2.17 -2.50
C LEU A 331 11.85 -3.51 -2.42
N ASP A 332 13.17 -3.46 -2.33
CA ASP A 332 14.00 -4.67 -2.35
C ASP A 332 14.32 -5.16 -0.94
N ASP A 333 14.61 -4.24 -0.02
CA ASP A 333 15.00 -4.59 1.34
C ASP A 333 14.71 -3.46 2.34
N LEU A 334 14.57 -3.82 3.62
CA LEU A 334 14.39 -2.85 4.70
C LEU A 334 15.15 -3.25 5.98
N VAL A 335 15.63 -2.25 6.71
CA VAL A 335 16.32 -2.45 7.99
C VAL A 335 15.97 -1.36 8.97
N LEU A 336 16.01 -1.73 10.26
CA LEU A 336 15.57 -0.87 11.34
C LEU A 336 16.74 -0.47 12.26
N ASP A 337 16.85 0.81 12.55
CA ASP A 337 17.48 1.32 13.78
C ASP A 337 16.41 1.35 14.88
N ASP A 338 16.33 0.25 15.65
CA ASP A 338 15.33 0.04 16.67
C ASP A 338 15.45 1.05 17.83
N LEU A 339 16.68 1.50 18.12
CA LEU A 339 16.99 2.48 19.16
C LEU A 339 16.49 3.88 18.83
N ARG A 340 16.68 4.33 17.58
CA ARG A 340 16.21 5.66 17.14
C ARG A 340 14.81 5.62 16.52
N ASN A 341 14.27 4.41 16.32
CA ASN A 341 13.02 4.18 15.63
C ASN A 341 13.05 4.77 14.21
N LEU A 342 14.10 4.46 13.46
CA LEU A 342 14.29 4.86 12.07
C LEU A 342 14.28 3.61 11.19
N LEU A 343 13.58 3.69 10.06
CA LEU A 343 13.56 2.63 9.05
C LEU A 343 14.28 3.10 7.80
N PHE A 344 15.14 2.23 7.27
CA PHE A 344 15.84 2.45 6.02
C PHE A 344 15.33 1.45 4.99
N VAL A 345 15.03 1.94 3.79
CA VAL A 345 14.40 1.11 2.73
C VAL A 345 15.17 1.30 1.45
N ALA A 346 15.72 0.19 0.96
CA ALA A 346 16.41 0.14 -0.32
C ALA A 346 15.38 -0.07 -1.42
N THR A 347 15.45 0.78 -2.44
CA THR A 347 14.52 0.75 -3.55
C THR A 347 15.24 0.81 -4.88
N THR A 348 14.63 0.16 -5.87
CA THR A 348 15.12 0.11 -7.23
C THR A 348 14.03 0.65 -8.15
N THR A 349 14.40 1.50 -9.10
CA THR A 349 13.47 1.89 -10.17
C THR A 349 13.70 1.01 -11.39
N GLY A 350 12.69 0.88 -12.25
CA GLY A 350 12.79 0.12 -13.51
C GLY A 350 13.93 0.58 -14.43
N GLU A 351 14.48 1.77 -14.21
CA GLU A 351 15.57 2.34 -14.99
C GLU A 351 16.72 2.86 -14.15
N ASN A 352 17.45 1.92 -13.55
CA ASN A 352 18.78 2.17 -13.05
C ASN A 352 18.89 3.07 -11.81
N ASN A 353 17.82 3.54 -11.17
CA ASN A 353 17.99 4.38 -9.97
C ASN A 353 17.87 3.56 -8.69
N ASN A 354 19.00 3.43 -8.01
CA ASN A 354 19.07 2.91 -6.66
C ASN A 354 18.83 4.04 -5.67
N ILE A 355 17.74 3.96 -4.91
CA ILE A 355 17.38 4.98 -3.92
C ILE A 355 17.28 4.33 -2.55
N LEU A 356 17.68 5.09 -1.53
CA LEU A 356 17.58 4.69 -0.13
C LEU A 356 16.74 5.72 0.61
N PHE A 357 15.59 5.29 1.10
CA PHE A 357 14.74 6.12 1.95
C PHE A 357 15.12 6.00 3.40
N LYS A 358 15.06 7.12 4.12
CA LYS A 358 15.12 7.17 5.58
C LYS A 358 13.79 7.66 6.12
N ILE A 359 13.20 6.87 7.00
CA ILE A 359 11.83 7.06 7.49
C ILE A 359 11.87 7.19 9.01
N ASP A 360 11.18 8.21 9.53
CA ASP A 360 10.91 8.32 10.96
C ASP A 360 9.66 7.53 11.32
N CYS A 361 9.84 6.42 12.03
CA CYS A 361 8.76 5.53 12.44
C CYS A 361 7.85 6.11 13.54
N ASN A 362 8.18 7.28 14.11
CA ASN A 362 7.29 7.97 15.04
C ASN A 362 6.26 8.82 14.31
N THR A 363 6.60 9.27 13.10
CA THR A 363 5.76 10.15 12.27
C THR A 363 5.31 9.48 10.97
N ASP A 364 5.74 8.24 10.72
CA ASP A 364 5.46 7.45 9.52
C ASP A 364 5.77 8.25 8.24
N SER A 365 6.86 9.02 8.26
CA SER A 365 7.20 9.98 7.20
C SER A 365 8.62 9.76 6.71
N ILE A 366 8.83 9.86 5.39
CA ILE A 366 10.16 9.94 4.78
C ILE A 366 10.77 11.28 5.22
N ILE A 367 11.93 11.21 5.87
CA ILE A 367 12.66 12.38 6.38
C ILE A 367 13.95 12.66 5.61
N ASP A 368 14.44 11.70 4.84
CA ASP A 368 15.61 11.86 3.98
C ASP A 368 15.60 10.84 2.83
N THR A 369 16.33 11.14 1.76
CA THR A 369 16.42 10.29 0.58
C THR A 369 17.82 10.41 -0.03
N LEU A 370 18.48 9.28 -0.21
CA LEU A 370 19.77 9.20 -0.89
C LEU A 370 19.59 8.53 -2.24
N HIS A 371 20.01 9.22 -3.29
CA HIS A 371 20.27 8.58 -4.58
C HIS A 371 21.67 7.92 -4.53
N VAL A 372 21.71 6.60 -4.69
CA VAL A 372 22.92 5.79 -4.55
C VAL A 372 23.69 5.76 -5.88
N ASN A 373 23.02 5.43 -6.98
CA ASN A 373 23.58 5.42 -8.33
C ASN A 373 22.47 5.31 -9.40
N ASP A 374 22.88 5.53 -10.66
CA ASP A 374 22.10 5.35 -11.88
C ASP A 374 22.46 4.02 -12.62
N GLU A 375 22.69 2.88 -11.92
CA GLU A 375 22.90 1.54 -12.50
C GLU A 375 21.72 0.58 -12.22
N ALA A 376 21.31 -0.27 -13.18
CA ALA A 376 20.23 -1.25 -12.99
C ALA A 376 20.67 -2.42 -12.10
N PRO A 377 20.19 -2.51 -10.85
CA PRO A 377 20.37 -3.71 -10.08
C PRO A 377 19.35 -4.77 -10.52
N TYR A 378 19.72 -6.03 -10.33
CA TYR A 378 18.72 -7.10 -10.30
C TYR A 378 18.11 -7.27 -8.89
N SER A 379 18.86 -6.87 -7.85
CA SER A 379 18.46 -6.96 -6.44
C SER A 379 19.37 -6.07 -5.60
N LEU A 380 18.79 -5.42 -4.58
CA LEU A 380 19.51 -4.75 -3.50
C LEU A 380 19.35 -5.53 -2.20
N TYR A 381 20.40 -5.54 -1.38
CA TYR A 381 20.38 -6.09 -0.03
C TYR A 381 20.95 -5.07 0.94
N LEU A 382 20.29 -4.86 2.06
CA LEU A 382 20.59 -3.78 2.99
C LEU A 382 20.82 -4.33 4.40
N THR A 383 21.84 -3.84 5.10
CA THR A 383 22.03 -4.10 6.53
C THR A 383 22.46 -2.85 7.28
N TYR A 384 22.19 -2.81 8.59
CA TYR A 384 22.51 -1.70 9.47
C TYR A 384 23.40 -2.16 10.64
N ASP A 385 24.59 -1.57 10.73
CA ASP A 385 25.44 -1.70 11.91
C ASP A 385 25.12 -0.58 12.91
N LYS A 386 24.40 -0.94 13.98
CA LYS A 386 24.03 -0.01 15.06
C LYS A 386 25.21 0.54 15.86
N ASN A 387 26.34 -0.16 15.90
CA ASN A 387 27.53 0.30 16.63
C ASN A 387 28.22 1.43 15.86
N LEU A 388 28.41 1.23 14.54
CA LEU A 388 29.01 2.22 13.65
C LEU A 388 28.03 3.25 13.11
N GLN A 389 26.71 3.04 13.29
CA GLN A 389 25.64 3.81 12.65
C GLN A 389 25.82 3.89 11.14
N ARG A 390 26.13 2.74 10.54
CA ARG A 390 26.47 2.64 9.12
C ARG A 390 25.53 1.66 8.42
N LEU A 391 25.06 2.06 7.24
CA LEU A 391 24.33 1.21 6.33
C LEU A 391 25.28 0.60 5.31
N TYR A 392 25.04 -0.65 4.99
CA TYR A 392 25.75 -1.38 3.95
C TYR A 392 24.73 -1.88 2.94
N LEU A 393 24.84 -1.37 1.72
CA LEU A 393 23.96 -1.70 0.62
C LEU A 393 24.76 -2.49 -0.42
N ALA A 394 24.38 -3.74 -0.66
CA ALA A 394 25.00 -4.60 -1.65
C ALA A 394 24.13 -4.73 -2.90
N GLU A 395 24.77 -4.69 -4.07
CA GLU A 395 24.12 -4.70 -5.37
C GLU A 395 24.68 -5.82 -6.24
N ARG A 396 23.82 -6.62 -6.90
CA ARG A 396 24.26 -7.77 -7.73
C ARG A 396 24.88 -7.40 -9.07
N SER A 397 24.56 -6.24 -9.62
CA SER A 397 25.10 -5.74 -10.87
C SER A 397 25.23 -4.22 -10.71
N PRO A 398 26.45 -3.69 -10.50
CA PRO A 398 27.75 -4.21 -10.95
C PRO A 398 28.57 -4.96 -9.89
N LYS A 399 27.96 -5.58 -8.86
CA LYS A 399 28.66 -6.25 -7.73
C LYS A 399 29.42 -5.25 -6.86
N LYS A 400 28.69 -4.32 -6.26
CA LYS A 400 29.24 -3.29 -5.38
C LYS A 400 28.66 -3.40 -3.98
N LEU A 401 29.46 -2.97 -3.00
CA LEU A 401 29.04 -2.69 -1.64
C LEU A 401 29.21 -1.20 -1.38
N TYR A 402 28.11 -0.51 -1.07
CA TYR A 402 28.10 0.89 -0.69
C TYR A 402 28.02 1.01 0.82
N CYS A 403 28.98 1.73 1.40
CA CYS A 403 29.01 2.08 2.82
C CYS A 403 28.43 3.48 2.96
N ILE A 404 27.39 3.67 3.78
CA ILE A 404 26.63 4.93 3.89
C ILE A 404 26.47 5.31 5.36
N ASP A 405 26.67 6.59 5.68
CA ASP A 405 26.42 7.12 7.02
C ASP A 405 24.90 7.18 7.26
N ALA A 406 24.41 6.49 8.29
CA ALA A 406 22.97 6.37 8.54
C ALA A 406 22.37 7.64 9.14
N GLU A 407 23.18 8.49 9.79
CA GLU A 407 22.72 9.75 10.39
C GLU A 407 22.55 10.81 9.30
N THR A 408 23.56 10.99 8.45
CA THR A 408 23.58 12.05 7.44
C THR A 408 23.11 11.61 6.06
N MET A 409 22.86 10.31 5.84
CA MET A 409 22.50 9.73 4.54
C MET A 409 23.51 10.07 3.44
N THR A 410 24.80 10.08 3.78
CA THR A 410 25.88 10.39 2.83
C THR A 410 26.74 9.17 2.55
N PRO A 411 27.16 8.94 1.28
CA PRO A 411 28.10 7.87 0.96
C PRO A 411 29.44 8.05 1.67
N ILE A 412 29.97 6.98 2.24
CA ILE A 412 31.29 6.90 2.88
C ILE A 412 32.31 6.32 1.90
N SER A 413 32.00 5.16 1.34
CA SER A 413 32.90 4.43 0.43
C SER A 413 32.15 3.42 -0.43
N THR A 414 32.83 2.87 -1.43
CA THR A 414 32.30 1.84 -2.32
C THR A 414 33.37 0.80 -2.59
N HIS A 415 33.00 -0.47 -2.48
CA HIS A 415 33.91 -1.61 -2.67
C HIS A 415 33.38 -2.54 -3.76
N ASN A 416 34.28 -3.07 -4.59
CA ASN A 416 33.92 -4.09 -5.56
C ASN A 416 33.84 -5.44 -4.85
N LEU A 417 32.74 -6.15 -5.07
CA LEU A 417 32.55 -7.50 -4.58
C LEU A 417 33.11 -8.51 -5.59
N PRO A 418 33.72 -9.61 -5.11
CA PRO A 418 34.31 -10.61 -6.00
C PRO A 418 33.25 -11.44 -6.74
N ASP A 419 32.00 -11.45 -6.26
CA ASP A 419 30.91 -12.26 -6.79
C ASP A 419 29.54 -11.62 -6.43
N ASN A 420 28.44 -12.24 -6.86
CA ASN A 420 27.07 -11.79 -6.59
C ASN A 420 26.77 -11.88 -5.08
N PRO A 421 26.51 -10.74 -4.39
CA PRO A 421 26.00 -10.75 -3.04
C PRO A 421 24.59 -11.34 -2.98
N MET A 422 24.26 -11.93 -1.83
CA MET A 422 22.88 -12.18 -1.37
C MET A 422 22.66 -11.48 -0.01
N HIS A 423 21.68 -11.91 0.78
CA HIS A 423 21.24 -11.23 2.01
C HIS A 423 22.40 -11.15 3.00
N LEU A 424 22.82 -9.92 3.30
CA LEU A 424 23.93 -9.63 4.20
C LEU A 424 23.42 -9.17 5.56
N ASN A 425 24.15 -9.51 6.62
CA ASN A 425 23.88 -8.96 7.94
C ASN A 425 25.12 -8.43 8.63
N ALA A 426 24.95 -7.28 9.29
CA ALA A 426 25.94 -6.72 10.18
C ALA A 426 25.89 -7.41 11.55
N ASN A 427 27.06 -7.68 12.10
CA ASN A 427 27.24 -8.13 13.47
C ASN A 427 27.74 -6.95 14.32
N PRO A 428 26.83 -6.24 15.02
CA PRO A 428 27.21 -5.07 15.81
C PRO A 428 28.07 -5.37 17.04
N LEU A 429 28.29 -6.64 17.40
CA LEU A 429 29.24 -7.01 18.46
C LEU A 429 30.69 -6.87 17.98
N THR A 430 30.91 -7.04 16.67
CA THR A 430 32.24 -7.06 16.05
C THR A 430 32.42 -6.00 14.98
N SER A 431 31.35 -5.26 14.65
CA SER A 431 31.28 -4.31 13.54
C SER A 431 31.62 -4.93 12.18
N LYS A 432 31.45 -6.25 12.04
CA LYS A 432 31.70 -6.98 10.79
C LYS A 432 30.41 -7.20 10.02
N VAL A 433 30.49 -7.23 8.69
CA VAL A 433 29.36 -7.54 7.82
C VAL A 433 29.63 -8.85 7.09
N TYR A 434 28.67 -9.77 7.16
CA TYR A 434 28.75 -11.09 6.55
C TYR A 434 27.91 -11.09 5.28
N ILE A 435 28.56 -11.28 4.12
CA ILE A 435 27.94 -11.14 2.80
C ILE A 435 28.05 -12.46 2.05
N PRO A 436 26.95 -13.23 1.92
CA PRO A 436 26.90 -14.44 1.09
C PRO A 436 27.27 -14.16 -0.36
N MET A 437 28.21 -14.92 -0.92
CA MET A 437 28.65 -14.83 -2.31
C MET A 437 28.14 -16.04 -3.10
N LEU A 438 27.06 -15.84 -3.86
CA LEU A 438 26.22 -16.92 -4.41
C LEU A 438 27.00 -17.94 -5.26
N ASN A 439 27.71 -17.49 -6.31
CA ASN A 439 28.29 -18.41 -7.30
C ASN A 439 29.60 -19.04 -6.84
N SER A 440 30.30 -18.43 -5.90
CA SER A 440 31.61 -18.85 -5.40
C SER A 440 31.52 -19.81 -4.21
N SER A 441 30.32 -19.99 -3.61
CA SER A 441 30.13 -20.78 -2.38
C SER A 441 30.99 -20.26 -1.22
N GLN A 442 31.08 -18.93 -1.09
CA GLN A 442 31.88 -18.27 -0.06
C GLN A 442 31.04 -17.28 0.74
N LEU A 443 31.40 -17.05 2.00
CA LEU A 443 30.93 -15.93 2.79
C LEU A 443 32.03 -14.88 2.85
N LEU A 444 31.77 -13.69 2.33
CA LEU A 444 32.67 -12.55 2.47
C LEU A 444 32.47 -11.93 3.85
N VAL A 445 33.57 -11.71 4.57
CA VAL A 445 33.57 -10.96 5.82
C VAL A 445 34.20 -9.59 5.57
N PHE A 446 33.40 -8.56 5.75
CA PHE A 446 33.81 -7.17 5.62
C PHE A 446 34.03 -6.57 7.01
N ASP A 447 35.21 -6.01 7.26
CA ASP A 447 35.53 -5.28 8.48
C ASP A 447 34.97 -3.85 8.36
N GLY A 448 33.92 -3.55 9.11
CA GLY A 448 33.27 -2.25 9.10
C GLY A 448 34.09 -1.13 9.76
N GLU A 449 34.90 -1.45 10.77
CA GLU A 449 35.78 -0.46 11.41
C GLU A 449 36.93 -0.07 10.48
N GLY A 450 37.55 -1.07 9.86
CA GLY A 450 38.62 -0.88 8.87
C GLY A 450 38.12 -0.43 7.49
N ASP A 451 36.82 -0.53 7.23
CA ASP A 451 36.17 -0.29 5.92
C ASP A 451 36.85 -1.08 4.79
N SER A 452 37.03 -2.39 4.98
CA SER A 452 37.75 -3.25 4.03
C SER A 452 37.31 -4.71 4.08
N ILE A 453 37.52 -5.45 2.99
CA ILE A 453 37.30 -6.90 2.96
C ILE A 453 38.37 -7.59 3.83
N GLU A 454 37.94 -8.27 4.89
CA GLU A 454 38.83 -8.97 5.83
C GLU A 454 39.23 -10.35 5.30
N THR A 455 38.25 -11.18 4.91
CA THR A 455 38.49 -12.55 4.47
C THR A 455 37.31 -13.14 3.68
N LEU A 456 37.53 -14.29 3.05
CA LEU A 456 36.52 -15.12 2.40
C LEU A 456 36.49 -16.50 3.09
N VAL A 457 35.34 -16.89 3.63
CA VAL A 457 35.14 -18.18 4.30
C VAL A 457 34.49 -19.14 3.31
N ASN A 458 35.06 -20.33 3.12
CA ASN A 458 34.45 -21.34 2.25
C ASN A 458 33.27 -22.01 2.96
N ILE A 459 32.15 -22.10 2.27
CA ILE A 459 30.86 -22.64 2.73
C ILE A 459 30.57 -23.92 1.95
N HIS A 460 29.72 -24.80 2.49
CA HIS A 460 29.42 -26.10 1.90
C HIS A 460 28.77 -26.03 0.51
N ALA A 461 28.00 -24.97 0.24
CA ALA A 461 27.30 -24.73 -1.01
C ALA A 461 27.06 -23.22 -1.22
N ALA A 462 26.41 -22.87 -2.32
CA ALA A 462 26.03 -21.49 -2.64
C ALA A 462 25.21 -20.87 -1.50
N PRO A 463 25.71 -19.85 -0.79
CA PRO A 463 25.01 -19.26 0.34
C PRO A 463 23.96 -18.24 -0.14
N ILE A 464 22.82 -18.20 0.54
CA ILE A 464 21.70 -17.30 0.24
C ILE A 464 21.53 -16.23 1.31
N ASP A 465 21.67 -16.60 2.58
CA ASP A 465 21.41 -15.71 3.70
C ASP A 465 22.39 -16.00 4.83
N ALA A 466 22.71 -14.98 5.62
CA ALA A 466 23.59 -15.08 6.77
C ALA A 466 22.99 -14.29 7.93
N GLU A 467 22.53 -14.97 8.98
CA GLU A 467 21.99 -14.33 10.18
C GLU A 467 22.93 -14.41 11.35
N VAL A 468 22.93 -13.36 12.17
CA VAL A 468 23.80 -13.24 13.34
C VAL A 468 22.99 -13.48 14.61
N ASN A 469 23.44 -14.40 15.45
CA ASN A 469 22.94 -14.51 16.81
C ASN A 469 23.74 -13.62 17.76
N LEU A 470 23.14 -12.55 18.28
CA LEU A 470 23.86 -11.55 19.09
C LEU A 470 24.19 -12.04 20.51
N ASN A 471 23.61 -13.14 20.97
CA ASN A 471 23.92 -13.70 22.30
C ASN A 471 25.10 -14.68 22.25
N THR A 472 25.24 -15.43 21.16
CA THR A 472 26.29 -16.45 20.99
C THR A 472 27.42 -16.02 20.08
N ASN A 473 27.28 -14.91 19.36
CA ASN A 473 28.20 -14.44 18.33
C ASN A 473 28.44 -15.51 17.23
N LYS A 474 27.41 -16.28 16.90
CA LYS A 474 27.42 -17.27 15.82
C LYS A 474 26.67 -16.72 14.61
N ILE A 475 27.15 -17.09 13.42
CA ILE A 475 26.55 -16.72 12.14
C ILE A 475 26.00 -17.98 11.50
N PHE A 476 24.72 -17.96 11.14
CA PHE A 476 24.01 -19.07 10.52
C PHE A 476 23.80 -18.76 9.05
N VAL A 477 24.40 -19.57 8.18
CA VAL A 477 24.40 -19.35 6.74
C VAL A 477 23.53 -20.40 6.05
N SER A 478 22.41 -19.97 5.51
CA SER A 478 21.54 -20.79 4.65
C SER A 478 22.17 -20.95 3.26
N THR A 479 22.02 -22.14 2.68
CA THR A 479 22.64 -22.48 1.39
C THR A 479 21.67 -23.15 0.43
N GLU A 480 21.96 -23.13 -0.88
CA GLU A 480 21.29 -23.94 -1.92
C GLU A 480 21.65 -25.44 -1.80
N SER A 481 21.61 -25.95 -0.58
CA SER A 481 21.78 -27.35 -0.24
C SER A 481 20.94 -27.65 1.00
N TRP A 482 21.09 -28.85 1.55
CA TRP A 482 20.44 -29.24 2.80
C TRP A 482 21.31 -29.02 4.05
N TYR A 483 22.32 -28.16 3.93
CA TYR A 483 23.22 -27.78 5.02
C TYR A 483 23.02 -26.32 5.43
N LEU A 484 22.90 -26.12 6.74
CA LEU A 484 23.05 -24.82 7.39
C LEU A 484 24.46 -24.74 7.98
N ASP A 485 25.27 -23.78 7.53
CA ASP A 485 26.62 -23.59 8.04
C ASP A 485 26.64 -22.66 9.25
N VAL A 486 27.35 -23.05 10.31
CA VAL A 486 27.51 -22.26 11.53
C VAL A 486 28.94 -21.75 11.59
N ILE A 487 29.09 -20.44 11.63
CA ILE A 487 30.38 -19.76 11.66
C ILE A 487 30.56 -19.10 13.01
N ASP A 488 31.77 -19.20 13.55
CA ASP A 488 32.17 -18.50 14.75
C ASP A 488 32.53 -17.04 14.42
N GLY A 489 31.73 -16.09 14.92
CA GLY A 489 31.91 -14.66 14.61
C GLY A 489 33.13 -14.02 15.26
N THR A 490 33.83 -14.70 16.15
CA THR A 490 35.10 -14.22 16.71
C THR A 490 36.28 -14.64 15.83
N THR A 491 36.24 -15.84 15.26
CA THR A 491 37.36 -16.42 14.50
C THR A 491 37.15 -16.41 12.98
N ASN A 492 35.94 -16.13 12.50
CA ASN A 492 35.54 -16.23 11.09
C ASN A 492 35.81 -17.61 10.49
N GLN A 493 35.65 -18.68 11.28
CA GLN A 493 35.81 -20.06 10.84
C GLN A 493 34.48 -20.82 10.93
N VAL A 494 34.29 -21.78 10.02
CA VAL A 494 33.17 -22.73 10.11
C VAL A 494 33.37 -23.59 11.35
N ASP A 495 32.42 -23.51 12.28
CA ASP A 495 32.39 -24.28 13.52
C ASP A 495 31.79 -25.66 13.25
N THR A 496 30.61 -25.69 12.60
CA THR A 496 29.91 -26.91 12.23
C THR A 496 28.97 -26.68 11.05
N SER A 497 28.49 -27.77 10.45
CA SER A 497 27.53 -27.76 9.35
C SER A 497 26.41 -28.73 9.65
N ILE A 498 25.19 -28.21 9.71
CA ILE A 498 24.02 -28.93 10.20
C ILE A 498 23.27 -29.47 8.99
N TYR A 499 23.16 -30.79 8.93
CA TYR A 499 22.33 -31.47 7.94
C TYR A 499 20.86 -31.43 8.38
N LEU A 500 19.98 -30.84 7.55
CA LEU A 500 18.55 -30.71 7.86
C LEU A 500 17.75 -31.87 7.25
N SER A 501 17.65 -31.96 5.93
CA SER A 501 16.95 -33.06 5.26
C SER A 501 17.33 -33.19 3.78
N SER A 502 17.40 -34.40 3.22
CA SER A 502 17.86 -34.60 1.83
C SER A 502 16.86 -34.02 0.81
N GLY A 503 17.36 -33.21 -0.14
CA GLY A 503 16.57 -32.70 -1.27
C GLY A 503 15.86 -31.37 -1.04
N GLN A 504 16.07 -30.75 0.13
CA GLN A 504 15.59 -29.42 0.45
C GLN A 504 16.69 -28.37 0.19
N LEU A 505 16.34 -27.30 -0.52
CA LEU A 505 17.17 -26.09 -0.66
C LEU A 505 16.74 -25.09 0.42
N LEU A 506 17.68 -24.45 1.11
CA LEU A 506 17.36 -23.42 2.10
C LEU A 506 17.27 -22.06 1.40
N GLU A 507 16.30 -21.26 1.82
CA GLU A 507 16.06 -19.92 1.25
C GLU A 507 16.59 -18.82 2.17
N SER A 508 16.32 -18.93 3.48
CA SER A 508 16.79 -17.98 4.49
C SER A 508 16.60 -18.60 5.87
N ASN A 509 17.06 -17.91 6.90
CA ASN A 509 16.83 -18.29 8.28
C ASN A 509 16.59 -17.04 9.12
N CYS A 510 16.00 -17.21 10.30
CA CYS A 510 15.94 -16.16 11.31
C CYS A 510 16.29 -16.73 12.68
N VAL A 511 16.85 -15.88 13.54
CA VAL A 511 17.30 -16.27 14.88
C VAL A 511 16.49 -15.53 15.93
N ASN A 512 16.13 -16.24 17.00
CA ASN A 512 15.64 -15.62 18.21
C ASN A 512 16.76 -15.64 19.25
N ASP A 513 17.43 -14.50 19.45
CA ASP A 513 18.64 -14.48 20.29
C ASP A 513 18.30 -14.84 21.72
N SER A 514 17.14 -14.40 22.22
CA SER A 514 16.70 -14.61 23.60
C SER A 514 16.55 -16.09 23.99
N THR A 515 16.16 -16.93 23.03
CA THR A 515 15.99 -18.39 23.24
C THR A 515 17.12 -19.20 22.63
N ASN A 516 17.95 -18.59 21.78
CA ASN A 516 18.97 -19.26 20.97
C ASN A 516 18.37 -20.35 20.06
N GLU A 517 17.16 -20.11 19.56
CA GLU A 517 16.50 -20.94 18.55
C GLU A 517 16.69 -20.36 17.15
N ILE A 518 16.84 -21.26 16.17
CA ILE A 518 17.07 -20.92 14.76
C ILE A 518 15.93 -21.52 13.94
N TYR A 519 15.32 -20.69 13.10
CA TYR A 519 14.19 -21.04 12.25
C TYR A 519 14.66 -20.96 10.81
N VAL A 520 14.74 -22.10 10.14
CA VAL A 520 15.32 -22.21 8.79
C VAL A 520 14.19 -22.43 7.78
N CYS A 521 14.06 -21.50 6.84
CA CYS A 521 13.07 -21.53 5.77
C CYS A 521 13.58 -22.39 4.60
N SER A 522 12.74 -23.34 4.17
CA SER A 522 13.05 -24.25 3.08
C SER A 522 12.31 -23.87 1.80
N PHE A 523 13.04 -23.70 0.70
CA PHE A 523 12.49 -23.37 -0.60
C PHE A 523 11.70 -24.55 -1.19
N SER A 524 12.38 -25.69 -1.41
CA SER A 524 11.74 -26.88 -2.02
C SER A 524 11.01 -27.76 -1.01
N GLY A 525 11.35 -27.64 0.29
CA GLY A 525 10.66 -28.35 1.36
C GLY A 525 9.33 -27.76 1.77
N LYS A 526 9.13 -26.44 1.52
CA LYS A 526 7.95 -25.69 1.96
C LYS A 526 7.71 -25.85 3.46
N ASP A 527 8.78 -25.72 4.24
CA ASP A 527 8.72 -25.87 5.69
C ASP A 527 9.61 -24.86 6.40
N VAL A 528 9.39 -24.74 7.70
CA VAL A 528 10.32 -24.08 8.63
C VAL A 528 10.84 -25.14 9.59
N THR A 529 12.15 -25.41 9.51
CA THR A 529 12.85 -26.31 10.43
C THR A 529 13.38 -25.52 11.62
N ILE A 530 13.05 -25.96 12.83
CA ILE A 530 13.40 -25.26 14.08
C ILE A 530 14.52 -26.03 14.79
N LEU A 531 15.61 -25.34 15.10
CA LEU A 531 16.79 -25.87 15.77
C LEU A 531 16.96 -25.21 17.15
N ASP A 532 17.29 -26.01 18.16
CA ASP A 532 17.66 -25.50 19.49
C ASP A 532 19.19 -25.38 19.61
N GLY A 533 19.69 -24.15 19.59
CA GLY A 533 21.11 -23.84 19.73
C GLY A 533 21.70 -24.21 21.09
N ASN A 534 20.88 -24.38 22.12
CA ASN A 534 21.32 -24.85 23.45
C ASN A 534 21.45 -26.38 23.50
N GLN A 535 20.86 -27.09 22.54
CA GLN A 535 20.90 -28.56 22.42
C GLN A 535 21.76 -29.01 21.24
N ASN A 536 22.89 -28.34 21.00
CA ASN A 536 23.81 -28.64 19.90
C ASN A 536 23.08 -28.69 18.56
N TYR A 537 22.18 -27.72 18.35
CA TYR A 537 21.40 -27.54 17.13
C TYR A 537 20.50 -28.75 16.79
N ALA A 538 19.95 -29.41 17.80
CA ALA A 538 18.98 -30.48 17.59
C ALA A 538 17.70 -29.92 16.93
N ILE A 539 17.17 -30.65 15.94
CA ILE A 539 15.87 -30.34 15.34
C ILE A 539 14.78 -30.59 16.38
N VAL A 540 14.08 -29.55 16.79
CA VAL A 540 12.98 -29.62 17.77
C VAL A 540 11.62 -29.72 17.11
N ASN A 541 11.44 -29.12 15.93
CA ASN A 541 10.23 -29.26 15.13
C ASN A 541 10.47 -28.95 13.64
N ILE A 542 9.58 -29.41 12.78
CA ILE A 542 9.50 -29.04 11.36
C ILE A 542 8.05 -28.69 11.05
N LEU A 543 7.81 -27.44 10.65
CA LEU A 543 6.48 -26.91 10.35
C LEU A 543 6.24 -26.89 8.84
N PRO A 544 5.34 -27.73 8.29
CA PRO A 544 5.03 -27.74 6.87
C PRO A 544 4.03 -26.65 6.47
N PHE A 545 4.20 -26.12 5.27
CA PHE A 545 3.37 -25.10 4.63
C PHE A 545 3.03 -25.49 3.18
N ASP A 546 2.04 -24.81 2.59
CA ASP A 546 1.59 -25.08 1.23
C ASP A 546 2.43 -24.34 0.16
N HIS A 547 3.21 -23.34 0.59
CA HIS A 547 3.98 -22.44 -0.25
C HIS A 547 5.46 -22.42 0.14
N VAL A 548 6.29 -21.91 -0.78
CA VAL A 548 7.73 -21.73 -0.58
C VAL A 548 7.95 -20.70 0.52
N MET A 549 8.71 -21.06 1.56
CA MET A 549 9.06 -20.14 2.62
C MET A 549 10.25 -19.27 2.19
N ARG A 550 10.17 -17.98 2.48
CA ARG A 550 11.18 -16.99 2.09
C ARG A 550 11.99 -16.57 3.30
N ASP A 551 11.57 -15.51 3.99
CA ASP A 551 12.33 -14.87 5.06
C ASP A 551 11.51 -14.79 6.35
N GLY A 552 12.16 -14.50 7.47
CA GLY A 552 11.47 -14.26 8.73
C GLY A 552 12.23 -13.38 9.73
N VAL A 553 11.52 -12.94 10.75
CA VAL A 553 12.08 -12.17 11.87
C VAL A 553 11.51 -12.64 13.20
N ALA A 554 12.33 -12.61 14.24
CA ALA A 554 11.92 -12.96 15.59
C ALA A 554 11.60 -11.71 16.42
N ASN A 555 10.39 -11.63 16.97
CA ASN A 555 10.11 -10.72 18.07
C ASN A 555 10.46 -11.40 19.40
N GLU A 556 11.66 -11.11 19.89
CA GLU A 556 12.19 -11.68 21.13
C GLU A 556 11.39 -11.30 22.37
N SER A 557 10.74 -10.13 22.36
CA SER A 557 9.95 -9.65 23.49
C SER A 557 8.69 -10.50 23.75
N THR A 558 8.15 -11.12 22.70
CA THR A 558 6.95 -11.95 22.74
C THR A 558 7.26 -13.43 22.53
N ASN A 559 8.51 -13.76 22.20
CA ASN A 559 8.94 -15.08 21.74
C ASN A 559 8.11 -15.58 20.55
N ARG A 560 7.94 -14.72 19.53
CA ARG A 560 7.21 -15.02 18.29
C ARG A 560 8.11 -14.86 17.09
N ILE A 561 7.86 -15.69 16.08
CA ILE A 561 8.57 -15.67 14.83
C ILE A 561 7.57 -15.37 13.72
N PHE A 562 7.89 -14.40 12.88
CA PHE A 562 7.10 -14.00 11.73
C PHE A 562 7.86 -14.46 10.49
N VAL A 563 7.32 -15.42 9.76
CA VAL A 563 7.91 -15.96 8.52
C VAL A 563 6.94 -15.76 7.38
N HIS A 564 7.43 -15.42 6.21
CA HIS A 564 6.55 -15.19 5.06
C HIS A 564 6.81 -16.16 3.91
N ASP A 565 5.76 -16.47 3.16
CA ASP A 565 5.84 -17.31 1.96
C ASP A 565 5.85 -16.51 0.66
N ALA A 566 6.05 -17.21 -0.45
CA ALA A 566 6.02 -16.64 -1.80
C ALA A 566 4.62 -16.14 -2.26
N ASP A 567 3.55 -16.47 -1.53
CA ASP A 567 2.18 -16.02 -1.81
C ASP A 567 1.77 -14.87 -0.86
N ASN A 568 2.74 -14.28 -0.17
CA ASN A 568 2.60 -13.11 0.70
C ASN A 568 1.75 -13.36 1.95
N ASN A 569 1.78 -14.59 2.46
CA ASN A 569 1.28 -14.92 3.78
C ASN A 569 2.41 -14.80 4.80
N ILE A 570 2.20 -13.99 5.84
CA ILE A 570 3.05 -13.92 7.03
C ILE A 570 2.45 -14.84 8.08
N TYR A 571 3.12 -15.96 8.34
CA TYR A 571 2.79 -16.90 9.40
C TYR A 571 3.44 -16.49 10.71
N ILE A 572 2.68 -16.63 11.79
CA ILE A 572 3.12 -16.27 13.14
C ILE A 572 3.30 -17.55 13.92
N ILE A 573 4.55 -17.86 14.26
CA ILE A 573 4.94 -19.06 14.98
C ILE A 573 5.17 -18.70 16.45
N ASN A 574 4.56 -19.46 17.36
CA ASN A 574 4.84 -19.35 18.79
C ASN A 574 6.16 -20.06 19.11
N GLY A 575 7.16 -19.34 19.62
CA GLY A 575 8.45 -19.93 19.97
C GLY A 575 8.43 -20.86 21.20
N ASN A 576 7.37 -20.86 22.01
CA ASN A 576 7.25 -21.79 23.15
C ASN A 576 6.63 -23.13 22.76
N THR A 577 5.70 -23.13 21.81
CA THR A 577 4.97 -24.33 21.39
C THR A 577 5.42 -24.85 20.03
N HIS A 578 6.20 -24.06 19.29
CA HIS A 578 6.63 -24.32 17.92
C HIS A 578 5.45 -24.63 17.00
N THR A 579 4.36 -23.86 17.12
CA THR A 579 3.15 -24.02 16.28
C THR A 579 2.73 -22.68 15.70
N THR A 580 2.17 -22.71 14.48
CA THR A 580 1.55 -21.54 13.85
C THR A 580 0.31 -21.10 14.64
N GLU A 581 0.30 -19.86 15.11
CA GLU A 581 -0.80 -19.23 15.85
C GLU A 581 -1.81 -18.55 14.94
N ASP A 582 -1.32 -17.87 13.90
CA ASP A 582 -2.11 -17.00 13.03
C ASP A 582 -1.39 -16.79 11.69
N THR A 583 -2.11 -16.19 10.73
CA THR A 583 -1.59 -15.88 9.40
C THR A 583 -2.17 -14.56 8.92
N ILE A 584 -1.31 -13.70 8.39
CA ILE A 584 -1.68 -12.41 7.79
C ILE A 584 -1.35 -12.47 6.31
N THR A 585 -2.33 -12.30 5.43
CA THR A 585 -2.09 -12.17 3.99
C THR A 585 -1.93 -10.69 3.63
N ILE A 586 -0.88 -10.34 2.90
CA ILE A 586 -0.61 -8.98 2.40
C ILE A 586 -0.65 -8.96 0.86
N ALA A 587 -0.60 -7.77 0.26
CA ALA A 587 -0.85 -7.59 -1.17
C ALA A 587 0.43 -7.42 -2.01
N GLY A 588 1.61 -7.44 -1.38
CA GLY A 588 2.93 -7.26 -2.00
C GLY A 588 3.39 -8.40 -2.92
N GLU A 589 4.53 -8.23 -3.58
CA GLU A 589 5.35 -9.33 -4.11
C GLU A 589 6.73 -9.24 -3.43
N GLU A 590 7.27 -10.36 -2.93
CA GLU A 590 8.59 -10.46 -2.25
C GLU A 590 8.72 -9.59 -0.97
N THR A 591 8.05 -10.01 0.12
CA THR A 591 8.09 -9.29 1.40
C THR A 591 9.48 -9.33 2.07
N ARG A 592 9.91 -8.24 2.70
CA ARG A 592 10.93 -8.25 3.76
C ARG A 592 10.32 -7.74 5.05
N LEU A 593 10.81 -8.26 6.16
CA LEU A 593 10.30 -7.96 7.48
C LEU A 593 11.39 -7.34 8.34
N ALA A 594 11.04 -6.35 9.16
CA ALA A 594 11.88 -5.89 10.26
C ALA A 594 11.02 -5.72 11.51
N VAL A 595 11.64 -5.92 12.67
CA VAL A 595 10.94 -5.87 13.94
C VAL A 595 11.62 -4.89 14.89
N ASN A 596 10.82 -4.01 15.46
CA ASN A 596 11.20 -3.24 16.64
C ASN A 596 10.77 -4.03 17.88
N THR A 597 11.70 -4.77 18.49
CA THR A 597 11.41 -5.61 19.66
C THR A 597 11.03 -4.79 20.90
N GLN A 598 11.38 -3.50 20.95
CA GLN A 598 11.05 -2.60 22.06
C GLN A 598 9.58 -2.15 22.00
N THR A 599 9.07 -1.88 20.80
CA THR A 599 7.68 -1.42 20.59
C THR A 599 6.72 -2.55 20.23
N GLY A 600 7.25 -3.71 19.80
CA GLY A 600 6.48 -4.82 19.27
C GLY A 600 5.89 -4.53 17.88
N ILE A 601 6.48 -3.59 17.13
CA ILE A 601 6.04 -3.27 15.77
C ILE A 601 6.86 -4.08 14.77
N ILE A 602 6.18 -4.68 13.81
CA ILE A 602 6.76 -5.33 12.64
C ILE A 602 6.43 -4.48 11.43
N TYR A 603 7.46 -4.17 10.64
CA TYR A 603 7.37 -3.52 9.35
C TYR A 603 7.47 -4.59 8.28
N ALA A 604 6.51 -4.64 7.37
CA ALA A 604 6.50 -5.57 6.25
C ALA A 604 6.43 -4.80 4.94
N LEU A 605 7.34 -5.09 4.00
CA LEU A 605 7.22 -4.57 2.63
C LEU A 605 5.93 -5.07 1.99
N ASP A 606 5.15 -4.15 1.44
CA ASP A 606 3.86 -4.38 0.79
C ASP A 606 3.79 -3.59 -0.52
N ASN A 607 2.91 -3.96 -1.45
CA ASN A 607 2.80 -3.27 -2.74
C ASN A 607 2.48 -1.79 -2.55
N GLY A 608 3.41 -0.88 -2.84
CA GLY A 608 3.23 0.57 -2.66
C GLY A 608 3.43 1.09 -1.23
N GLY A 609 4.23 0.40 -0.41
CA GLY A 609 4.67 0.95 0.88
C GLY A 609 5.03 -0.09 1.93
N ILE A 610 4.86 0.27 3.20
CA ILE A 610 5.31 -0.54 4.34
C ILE A 610 4.15 -0.74 5.30
N LEU A 611 3.71 -1.98 5.44
CA LEU A 611 2.65 -2.33 6.38
C LEU A 611 3.20 -2.31 7.81
N ILE A 612 2.45 -1.68 8.71
CA ILE A 612 2.78 -1.62 10.14
C ILE A 612 1.89 -2.62 10.88
N ILE A 613 2.49 -3.69 11.37
CA ILE A 613 1.84 -4.76 12.12
C ILE A 613 2.25 -4.63 13.59
N LYS A 614 1.28 -4.66 14.50
CA LYS A 614 1.56 -4.65 15.94
C LYS A 614 1.40 -6.02 16.57
N ASP A 615 2.51 -6.53 17.10
CA ASP A 615 2.59 -7.70 17.95
C ASP A 615 2.20 -7.40 19.39
N ASP A 616 0.90 -7.46 19.62
CA ASP A 616 0.33 -7.41 20.95
C ASP A 616 0.78 -8.64 21.76
N ALA A 617 1.58 -8.40 22.81
CA ALA A 617 1.90 -9.39 23.83
C ALA A 617 0.62 -10.00 24.44
N MET A 618 0.73 -11.19 25.06
CA MET A 618 -0.38 -11.87 25.73
C MET A 618 -1.28 -10.91 26.52
N GLY A 619 -2.50 -10.71 26.03
CA GLY A 619 -3.48 -9.81 26.61
C GLY A 619 -4.90 -10.16 26.21
N ILE A 620 -5.88 -9.65 26.97
CA ILE A 620 -7.30 -9.75 26.61
C ILE A 620 -7.59 -8.66 25.58
N LYS A 621 -7.84 -9.05 24.32
CA LYS A 621 -8.32 -8.15 23.27
C LYS A 621 -9.61 -7.45 23.73
N GLU A 622 -9.62 -6.11 23.75
CA GLU A 622 -10.87 -5.37 23.68
C GLU A 622 -11.47 -5.64 22.31
N ASN A 623 -12.37 -6.61 22.21
CA ASN A 623 -13.28 -6.64 21.08
C ASN A 623 -14.07 -5.34 21.14
N LYS A 624 -13.71 -4.38 20.28
CA LYS A 624 -14.60 -3.31 19.84
C LYS A 624 -15.71 -3.93 18.98
N THR A 625 -16.46 -4.85 19.60
CA THR A 625 -17.75 -5.23 19.08
C THR A 625 -18.55 -3.95 19.19
N ILE A 626 -18.86 -3.33 18.05
CA ILE A 626 -19.94 -2.36 17.95
C ILE A 626 -21.23 -3.15 18.22
N ASN A 627 -21.43 -3.54 19.47
CA ASN A 627 -22.75 -3.87 19.96
C ASN A 627 -23.47 -2.53 20.03
N LYS A 628 -24.70 -2.50 19.52
CA LYS A 628 -25.71 -1.43 19.66
C LYS A 628 -25.94 -1.04 21.12
N CYS A 629 -24.94 -0.51 21.81
CA CYS A 629 -25.05 -0.09 23.19
C CYS A 629 -25.44 1.38 23.14
N GLU A 630 -26.72 1.67 23.40
CA GLU A 630 -27.20 3.05 23.57
C GLU A 630 -26.50 3.74 24.77
N ILE A 631 -25.72 3.05 25.61
CA ILE A 631 -25.01 3.66 26.74
C ILE A 631 -23.80 4.45 26.24
N VAL A 632 -23.95 5.77 26.17
CA VAL A 632 -22.98 6.60 25.45
C VAL A 632 -21.70 6.85 26.25
N ASN A 633 -21.73 6.95 27.60
CA ASN A 633 -20.54 7.42 28.34
C ASN A 633 -20.40 6.93 29.79
N LEU A 634 -19.18 6.47 30.14
CA LEU A 634 -18.66 6.23 31.50
C LEU A 634 -17.28 6.88 31.60
N PHE A 635 -17.11 7.82 32.53
CA PHE A 635 -15.91 8.62 32.76
C PHE A 635 -15.38 8.43 34.18
N LEU A 636 -14.06 8.36 34.30
CA LEU A 636 -13.35 8.10 35.54
C LEU A 636 -12.30 9.19 35.76
N ALA A 637 -12.42 9.99 36.82
CA ALA A 637 -11.46 11.06 37.12
C ALA A 637 -11.31 11.30 38.63
N PRO A 638 -10.11 11.60 39.16
CA PRO A 638 -8.82 11.37 38.51
C PRO A 638 -8.55 9.87 38.29
N ASN A 639 -7.70 9.51 37.34
CA ASN A 639 -7.29 8.13 37.07
C ASN A 639 -5.92 8.15 36.34
N PRO A 640 -4.80 7.74 36.97
CA PRO A 640 -4.70 7.11 38.29
C PRO A 640 -5.12 8.01 39.47
N PHE A 641 -5.58 7.42 40.58
CA PHE A 641 -6.04 8.19 41.75
C PHE A 641 -5.45 7.71 43.07
N CYS A 642 -5.22 8.67 43.99
CA CYS A 642 -4.55 8.43 45.28
C CYS A 642 -5.48 7.99 46.43
N LYS A 643 -6.76 8.41 46.40
CA LYS A 643 -7.69 8.19 47.52
C LYS A 643 -9.14 7.96 47.12
N LYS A 644 -9.63 8.65 46.08
CA LYS A 644 -11.01 8.56 45.61
C LYS A 644 -11.05 8.74 44.09
N ILE A 645 -11.97 8.04 43.43
CA ILE A 645 -12.29 8.20 42.01
C ILE A 645 -13.73 8.68 41.87
N GLU A 646 -13.93 9.73 41.09
CA GLU A 646 -15.25 10.18 40.67
C GLU A 646 -15.64 9.44 39.39
N ILE A 647 -16.79 8.78 39.44
CA ILE A 647 -17.33 7.95 38.37
C ILE A 647 -18.53 8.68 37.80
N ALA A 648 -18.33 9.43 36.72
CA ALA A 648 -19.39 10.14 36.02
C ALA A 648 -19.95 9.28 34.88
N TYR A 649 -21.27 9.28 34.71
CA TYR A 649 -21.90 8.48 33.65
C TYR A 649 -23.09 9.21 33.03
N ARG A 650 -23.44 8.85 31.79
CA ARG A 650 -24.62 9.39 31.09
C ARG A 650 -25.47 8.26 30.52
N ILE A 651 -26.73 8.22 30.94
CA ILE A 651 -27.75 7.33 30.38
C ILE A 651 -28.64 8.14 29.42
N PRO A 652 -28.83 7.72 28.16
CA PRO A 652 -29.65 8.45 27.21
C PRO A 652 -31.11 8.62 27.65
N LYS A 653 -31.70 9.73 27.20
CA LYS A 653 -33.12 10.05 27.43
C LYS A 653 -34.07 9.02 26.81
N SER A 654 -33.67 8.34 25.73
CA SER A 654 -34.43 7.25 25.10
C SER A 654 -34.69 6.09 26.06
N ILE A 655 -33.71 5.77 26.90
CA ILE A 655 -33.78 4.68 27.88
C ILE A 655 -34.66 5.10 29.08
N TYR A 656 -34.48 6.32 29.61
CA TYR A 656 -35.32 6.85 30.70
C TYR A 656 -36.82 6.89 30.35
N LYS A 657 -37.17 7.39 29.16
CA LYS A 657 -38.57 7.52 28.73
C LYS A 657 -39.26 6.14 28.58
N LYS A 658 -38.50 5.09 28.27
CA LYS A 658 -38.98 3.69 28.24
C LYS A 658 -39.21 3.10 29.64
N PHE A 659 -38.53 3.60 30.68
CA PHE A 659 -38.77 3.18 32.07
C PHE A 659 -40.00 3.85 32.69
N GLU A 660 -40.21 5.14 32.43
CA GLU A 660 -41.41 5.88 32.88
C GLU A 660 -42.70 5.29 32.28
N THR A 661 -42.70 5.01 30.98
CA THR A 661 -43.88 4.47 30.26
C THR A 661 -44.27 3.05 30.65
N ARG A 662 -43.37 2.30 31.32
CA ARG A 662 -43.63 0.92 31.77
C ARG A 662 -43.90 0.79 33.27
N HIS A 663 -43.98 1.90 34.02
CA HIS A 663 -44.06 1.90 35.49
C HIS A 663 -42.96 1.05 36.18
N LEU A 664 -41.79 0.92 35.55
CA LEU A 664 -40.67 0.09 36.02
C LEU A 664 -39.70 0.84 36.95
N MET A 665 -39.93 2.14 37.21
CA MET A 665 -39.00 2.98 37.99
C MET A 665 -38.88 2.60 39.47
N SER A 666 -39.72 1.71 40.00
CA SER A 666 -39.61 1.19 41.37
C SER A 666 -38.65 0.00 41.51
N ASP A 667 -38.13 -0.56 40.41
CA ASP A 667 -37.18 -1.67 40.44
C ASP A 667 -35.73 -1.13 40.44
N ILE A 668 -35.14 -1.00 41.62
CA ILE A 668 -33.71 -0.61 41.86
C ILE A 668 -32.73 -1.62 41.21
N SER A 669 -33.21 -2.69 40.57
CA SER A 669 -32.44 -3.78 39.96
C SER A 669 -32.08 -3.60 38.47
N LEU A 670 -32.48 -2.49 37.84
CA LEU A 670 -32.32 -2.29 36.39
C LEU A 670 -30.97 -1.67 35.98
N ILE A 671 -30.35 -0.87 36.84
CA ILE A 671 -29.04 -0.24 36.60
C ILE A 671 -28.11 -0.63 37.74
N SER A 672 -26.89 -1.07 37.43
CA SER A 672 -25.89 -1.37 38.45
C SER A 672 -24.53 -0.78 38.10
N LEU A 673 -23.86 -0.21 39.09
CA LEU A 673 -22.47 0.25 39.00
C LEU A 673 -21.63 -0.58 39.96
N ARG A 674 -20.67 -1.34 39.42
CA ARG A 674 -19.88 -2.32 40.19
C ARG A 674 -18.40 -2.19 39.89
N VAL A 675 -17.59 -2.38 40.92
CA VAL A 675 -16.12 -2.40 40.87
C VAL A 675 -15.66 -3.85 41.00
N TYR A 676 -14.76 -4.28 40.11
CA TYR A 676 -14.16 -5.61 40.09
C TYR A 676 -12.64 -5.50 40.14
N ASP A 677 -11.97 -6.51 40.70
CA ASP A 677 -10.52 -6.64 40.60
C ASP A 677 -10.09 -7.29 39.27
N LEU A 678 -8.79 -7.47 39.08
CA LEU A 678 -8.19 -8.12 37.91
C LEU A 678 -8.63 -9.58 37.72
N THR A 679 -9.11 -10.26 38.76
CA THR A 679 -9.61 -11.64 38.68
C THR A 679 -11.09 -11.71 38.31
N GLY A 680 -11.76 -10.56 38.21
CA GLY A 680 -13.21 -10.47 38.00
C GLY A 680 -14.04 -10.65 39.27
N GLN A 681 -13.42 -10.66 40.45
CA GLN A 681 -14.14 -10.70 41.72
C GLN A 681 -14.84 -9.37 41.97
N LEU A 682 -16.10 -9.40 42.42
CA LEU A 682 -16.86 -8.22 42.78
C LEU A 682 -16.32 -7.61 44.08
N ILE A 683 -15.76 -6.41 43.98
CA ILE A 683 -15.17 -5.67 45.09
C ILE A 683 -16.20 -4.76 45.77
N ARG A 684 -16.93 -3.97 44.96
CA ARG A 684 -17.89 -2.98 45.47
C ARG A 684 -19.10 -2.86 44.56
N THR A 685 -20.28 -2.81 45.14
CA THR A 685 -21.47 -2.29 44.43
C THR A 685 -21.71 -0.86 44.90
N LEU A 686 -21.79 0.07 43.94
CA LEU A 686 -21.94 1.48 44.19
C LEU A 686 -23.42 1.87 44.05
N SER A 687 -23.94 2.57 45.05
CA SER A 687 -25.32 3.05 45.04
C SER A 687 -25.48 4.20 44.03
N ILE A 688 -26.44 4.05 43.13
CA ILE A 688 -26.84 5.09 42.17
C ILE A 688 -28.00 5.89 42.81
N PRO A 689 -27.99 7.24 42.78
CA PRO A 689 -29.09 8.03 43.30
C PRO A 689 -30.42 7.73 42.58
N GLU A 690 -31.51 7.55 43.34
CA GLU A 690 -32.84 7.19 42.80
C GLU A 690 -33.49 8.29 41.94
N PHE A 691 -33.07 9.56 42.10
CA PHE A 691 -33.59 10.70 41.35
C PHE A 691 -32.45 11.49 40.70
N LEU A 692 -32.44 11.49 39.37
CA LEU A 692 -31.49 12.25 38.56
C LEU A 692 -32.26 13.35 37.80
N PRO A 693 -32.02 14.64 38.06
CA PRO A 693 -32.59 15.71 37.25
C PRO A 693 -32.17 15.55 35.78
N LEU A 694 -33.11 15.77 34.85
CA LEU A 694 -32.77 15.77 33.42
C LEU A 694 -31.66 16.80 33.15
N ASN A 695 -30.61 16.37 32.45
CA ASN A 695 -29.41 17.14 32.06
C ASN A 695 -28.28 17.30 33.10
N THR A 696 -28.23 16.48 34.15
CA THR A 696 -27.00 16.37 34.97
C THR A 696 -26.14 15.18 34.54
N GLN A 697 -24.82 15.29 34.65
CA GLN A 697 -23.91 14.13 34.66
C GLN A 697 -23.79 13.66 36.11
N PRO A 698 -24.55 12.63 36.54
CA PRO A 698 -24.38 12.09 37.87
C PRO A 698 -22.99 11.49 38.04
N SER A 699 -22.44 11.70 39.22
CA SER A 699 -21.21 11.04 39.63
C SER A 699 -21.38 10.28 40.94
N VAL A 700 -20.68 9.16 41.05
CA VAL A 700 -20.57 8.38 42.28
C VAL A 700 -19.09 8.27 42.62
N ILE A 701 -18.76 8.42 43.90
CA ILE A 701 -17.37 8.35 44.37
C ILE A 701 -17.08 6.95 44.87
N TRP A 702 -16.02 6.33 44.37
CA TRP A 702 -15.42 5.16 44.99
C TRP A 702 -14.15 5.55 45.75
N ASP A 703 -14.09 5.19 47.02
CA ASP A 703 -13.04 5.59 47.97
C ASP A 703 -11.97 4.51 48.19
N GLY A 704 -11.85 3.55 47.27
CA GLY A 704 -10.88 2.45 47.37
C GLY A 704 -11.23 1.45 48.48
N LYS A 705 -12.53 1.27 48.77
CA LYS A 705 -13.04 0.30 49.75
C LYS A 705 -13.98 -0.73 49.14
N ASP A 706 -13.96 -1.94 49.68
CA ASP A 706 -14.89 -3.02 49.34
C ASP A 706 -16.28 -2.84 49.99
N ASN A 707 -17.19 -3.79 49.75
CA ASN A 707 -18.54 -3.78 50.34
C ASN A 707 -18.57 -3.89 51.88
N MET A 708 -17.50 -4.39 52.50
CA MET A 708 -17.37 -4.48 53.97
C MET A 708 -16.76 -3.20 54.57
N GLY A 709 -16.39 -2.22 53.74
CA GLY A 709 -15.75 -0.98 54.15
C GLY A 709 -14.25 -1.12 54.40
N SER A 710 -13.64 -2.24 54.00
CA SER A 710 -12.21 -2.47 54.09
C SER A 710 -11.48 -1.89 52.89
N ASN A 711 -10.28 -1.39 53.13
CA ASN A 711 -9.38 -0.85 52.12
C ASN A 711 -8.92 -1.96 51.15
N VAL A 712 -9.11 -1.76 49.85
CA VAL A 712 -8.63 -2.72 48.82
C VAL A 712 -7.15 -2.50 48.52
N LEU A 713 -6.49 -3.45 47.85
CA LEU A 713 -5.06 -3.32 47.50
C LEU A 713 -4.83 -2.24 46.43
N GLU A 714 -3.63 -1.70 46.36
CA GLU A 714 -3.23 -0.88 45.21
C GLU A 714 -3.16 -1.76 43.96
N GLY A 715 -3.61 -1.23 42.82
CA GLY A 715 -3.68 -2.01 41.59
C GLY A 715 -4.76 -1.53 40.63
N VAL A 716 -5.00 -2.39 39.63
CA VAL A 716 -5.96 -2.13 38.55
C VAL A 716 -7.32 -2.73 38.91
N TYR A 717 -8.37 -1.95 38.68
CA TYR A 717 -9.76 -2.32 38.91
C TYR A 717 -10.60 -2.02 37.67
N PHE A 718 -11.73 -2.71 37.53
CA PHE A 718 -12.69 -2.49 36.45
C PHE A 718 -14.02 -1.98 37.00
N ILE A 719 -14.48 -0.86 36.47
CA ILE A 719 -15.77 -0.26 36.83
C ILE A 719 -16.74 -0.55 35.70
N ARG A 720 -17.80 -1.31 36.00
CA ARG A 720 -18.84 -1.72 35.06
C ARG A 720 -20.15 -1.02 35.40
N LEU A 721 -20.68 -0.27 34.45
CA LEU A 721 -22.06 0.20 34.43
C LEU A 721 -22.88 -0.77 33.59
N SER A 722 -23.91 -1.38 34.18
CA SER A 722 -24.79 -2.34 33.51
C SER A 722 -26.22 -1.86 33.54
N ILE A 723 -26.90 -1.91 32.39
CA ILE A 723 -28.34 -1.65 32.28
C ILE A 723 -29.01 -2.92 31.76
N LYS A 724 -29.85 -3.54 32.58
CA LYS A 724 -30.51 -4.81 32.27
C LYS A 724 -31.36 -4.68 31.00
N GLY A 725 -31.00 -5.46 29.98
CA GLY A 725 -31.65 -5.46 28.67
C GLY A 725 -31.12 -4.43 27.67
N TYR A 726 -30.12 -3.62 28.02
CA TYR A 726 -29.54 -2.58 27.16
C TYR A 726 -28.01 -2.67 27.02
N GLY A 727 -27.34 -3.52 27.81
CA GLY A 727 -25.91 -3.77 27.72
C GLY A 727 -25.10 -3.10 28.84
N ASP A 728 -23.78 -3.20 28.74
CA ASP A 728 -22.85 -2.76 29.77
C ASP A 728 -21.69 -1.95 29.18
N VAL A 729 -21.16 -1.02 29.97
CA VAL A 729 -19.93 -0.26 29.68
C VAL A 729 -18.95 -0.49 30.80
N ILE A 730 -17.71 -0.85 30.45
CA ILE A 730 -16.62 -1.12 31.39
C ILE A 730 -15.50 -0.08 31.17
N ARG A 731 -14.87 0.37 32.26
CA ARG A 731 -13.69 1.24 32.25
C ARG A 731 -12.65 0.79 33.26
N LYS A 732 -11.37 0.91 32.88
CA LYS A 732 -10.22 0.62 33.74
C LYS A 732 -9.97 1.76 34.73
N ALA A 733 -9.77 1.44 36.00
CA ALA A 733 -9.40 2.35 37.08
C ALA A 733 -8.08 1.90 37.72
N VAL A 734 -7.19 2.84 38.04
CA VAL A 734 -5.90 2.58 38.70
C VAL A 734 -5.90 3.25 40.06
N LEU A 735 -5.85 2.44 41.13
CA LEU A 735 -5.74 2.90 42.51
C LEU A 735 -4.28 2.78 42.96
N ILE A 736 -3.70 3.92 43.36
CA ILE A 736 -2.37 4.05 43.96
C ILE A 736 -2.61 4.72 45.32
N ARG A 737 -1.87 4.42 46.40
CA ARG A 737 -2.07 5.12 47.69
C ARG A 737 -0.91 6.02 48.08
#